data_AF-A0A8C2BHE2-F1
#
_entry.id   AF-A0A8C2BHE2-F1
#
_cell.length_a   1.000
_cell.length_b   1.000
_cell.length_c   1.000
_cell.angle_alpha   90.00
_cell.angle_beta   90.00
_cell.angle_gamma   90.00
#
_symmetry.space_group_name_H-M   'P 1'
#
loop_
_entity.id
_entity.type
_entity.pdbx_description
1 polymer ?
#
loop_
_entity_poly.entity_id
_entity_poly.type
_entity_poly.pdbx_seq_one_letter_code
_entity_poly.pdbx_strand_id
1 'polypeptide(L)'
;KICSKSIIFEPDDAVKPILKKRVTFQLEVPGKTEDIVQILLQLHRASCLDKLGDQTAMVAAILQSRLARTCFDKNSFQHVTENPHMECVAEMVSPLVTNAGHVCITDCNLYFQPMNSYPVSFCAIHGLEVFCTENDLCSDIYLKFYSTKERDELYYYIATFLENHIAECTAESYMLQWQRGHISNYQYLLHLNNLADRSVNDLSQYPVFPWVISDYSSTQLDLLNPASFRDLSKPIGALNTERLERLLERYRDMPEPHFMYGSHYSSPGYVLFYLVRVAPEHMLCLQNGRFDQADRMFNSVGETWKNCLEGGTDFKELIPEFYGSDSSFLKNLLGLNLGRRQGGGRVENVELPPWASDPDDFLEKMRLALECQYVSEHLHEWIDLIFGYKQRGSEAVAAHNVFHPFTYEGGVDCDSIEDPDQKIAMLTQILEFGQTPRQLFVTPHPQRITPRFHNLSATPSLSSSELSPLSPSMESFEDLTEESKKMAWSNMNKLALQSCHKIHKEAVTGIAVALSSCLMLPDDKIVVCSSWDNNVYFYSIAYGRRQDTLMGHDDAVSHICWRDDKLYTASWDSTVKIWKCVADDISSNKRTQFDLLAEFEHEAGVNTLDLSPAGTLLATGTKEGTLTLWDIASPLPLNQLTCHSGKIHQVAFSPDSRHILSVGEDSCLVVTDVQTGMLIATVHAEQEQRCFCWDGNTVLSGGMSGDLSVWDLLSSKVIHKIPAHSGAVTCMWMNEQCSTIITGGVDKQIILWKPEY
;
A
#
# COMPACT_ATOMS: atom_id res chain seq x y z
N LYS A 1 18.39 -11.96 24.49
CA LYS A 1 19.58 -11.07 24.32
C LYS A 1 19.35 -10.13 23.14
N ILE A 2 19.89 -8.91 23.19
CA ILE A 2 19.70 -7.91 22.13
C ILE A 2 21.05 -7.44 21.61
N CYS A 3 21.22 -7.47 20.29
CA CYS A 3 22.35 -6.86 19.60
C CYS A 3 21.82 -6.02 18.44
N SER A 4 22.08 -4.71 18.48
CA SER A 4 21.86 -3.68 17.44
C SER A 4 20.46 -3.58 16.80
N LYS A 5 19.89 -4.65 16.24
CA LYS A 5 18.52 -4.75 15.65
C LYS A 5 17.88 -6.15 15.78
N SER A 6 18.42 -7.01 16.64
CA SER A 6 18.01 -8.42 16.72
C SER A 6 17.66 -8.84 18.15
N ILE A 7 16.54 -9.56 18.29
CA ILE A 7 16.12 -10.18 19.55
C ILE A 7 16.37 -11.69 19.49
N ILE A 8 17.15 -12.18 20.43
CA ILE A 8 17.48 -13.61 20.60
C ILE A 8 16.67 -14.14 21.77
N PHE A 9 15.73 -15.05 21.49
CA PHE A 9 15.06 -15.87 22.50
C PHE A 9 15.91 -17.12 22.77
N GLU A 10 16.24 -17.37 24.04
CA GLU A 10 16.86 -18.62 24.50
C GLU A 10 15.75 -19.41 25.22
N PRO A 11 15.35 -20.59 24.71
CA PRO A 11 14.25 -21.36 25.31
C PRO A 11 14.65 -21.94 26.67
N ASP A 12 13.70 -21.97 27.61
CA ASP A 12 13.86 -22.61 28.91
C ASP A 12 14.11 -24.13 28.80
N ASP A 13 14.71 -24.70 29.85
CA ASP A 13 15.13 -26.10 29.91
C ASP A 13 14.00 -27.12 29.64
N ALA A 14 12.73 -26.73 29.81
CA ALA A 14 11.56 -27.56 29.56
C ALA A 14 11.18 -27.70 28.06
N VAL A 15 11.60 -26.78 27.18
CA VAL A 15 11.17 -26.71 25.76
C VAL A 15 12.28 -27.12 24.77
N LYS A 16 13.49 -27.39 25.28
CA LYS A 16 14.67 -27.87 24.53
C LYS A 16 14.47 -29.07 23.59
N PRO A 17 13.52 -30.02 23.79
CA PRO A 17 13.38 -31.14 22.86
C PRO A 17 12.80 -30.76 21.49
N ILE A 18 12.12 -29.61 21.36
CA ILE A 18 11.29 -29.29 20.17
C ILE A 18 11.93 -28.20 19.29
N LEU A 19 12.54 -27.17 19.88
CA LEU A 19 13.18 -26.06 19.16
C LEU A 19 14.69 -26.09 19.35
N LYS A 20 15.40 -26.90 18.53
CA LYS A 20 16.88 -27.01 18.58
C LYS A 20 17.63 -25.82 17.95
N LYS A 21 16.95 -24.81 17.41
CA LYS A 21 17.60 -23.68 16.74
C LYS A 21 17.36 -22.38 17.50
N ARG A 22 18.45 -21.63 17.67
CA ARG A 22 18.46 -20.24 18.10
C ARG A 22 17.64 -19.44 17.07
N VAL A 23 16.46 -18.96 17.45
CA VAL A 23 15.62 -18.13 16.57
C VAL A 23 16.02 -16.68 16.81
N THR A 24 16.51 -16.04 15.75
CA THR A 24 16.89 -14.63 15.77
C THR A 24 15.82 -13.87 15.00
N PHE A 25 15.10 -13.00 15.70
CA PHE A 25 14.12 -12.12 15.09
C PHE A 25 14.81 -10.81 14.75
N GLN A 26 14.71 -10.39 13.49
CA GLN A 26 15.18 -9.09 13.03
C GLN A 26 14.02 -8.10 13.16
N LEU A 27 14.28 -6.96 13.80
CA LEU A 27 13.26 -5.93 14.01
C LEU A 27 13.23 -5.01 12.77
N GLU A 28 12.16 -5.09 11.99
CA GLU A 28 11.85 -4.14 10.91
C GLU A 28 10.88 -3.06 11.42
N VAL A 29 11.33 -2.26 12.40
CA VAL A 29 10.51 -1.16 12.93
C VAL A 29 11.32 0.13 12.93
N PRO A 30 10.77 1.26 12.45
CA PRO A 30 11.36 2.57 12.70
C PRO A 30 11.20 2.91 14.19
N GLY A 31 12.25 2.74 14.99
CA GLY A 31 12.20 3.05 16.43
C GLY A 31 13.47 2.65 17.20
N LYS A 32 13.56 3.07 18.47
CA LYS A 32 14.63 2.65 19.38
C LYS A 32 14.38 1.22 19.83
N THR A 33 15.40 0.37 19.76
CA THR A 33 15.31 -1.03 20.15
C THR A 33 14.81 -1.19 21.58
N GLU A 34 15.15 -0.27 22.50
CA GLU A 34 14.72 -0.30 23.90
C GLU A 34 13.20 -0.28 24.10
N ASP A 35 12.46 0.43 23.24
CA ASP A 35 10.99 0.57 23.37
C ASP A 35 10.29 -0.78 23.12
N ILE A 36 10.80 -1.56 22.16
CA ILE A 36 10.30 -2.90 21.83
C ILE A 36 10.55 -3.87 22.99
N VAL A 37 11.67 -3.73 23.70
CA VAL A 37 11.98 -4.55 24.89
C VAL A 37 10.98 -4.31 26.00
N GLN A 38 10.65 -3.05 26.27
CA GLN A 38 9.68 -2.72 27.30
C GLN A 38 8.31 -3.33 26.98
N ILE A 39 7.89 -3.28 25.71
CA ILE A 39 6.65 -3.91 25.25
C ILE A 39 6.68 -5.42 25.47
N LEU A 40 7.75 -6.10 25.06
CA LEU A 40 7.88 -7.55 25.26
C LEU A 40 7.88 -7.94 26.74
N LEU A 41 8.51 -7.14 27.60
CA LEU A 41 8.48 -7.37 29.06
C LEU A 41 7.10 -7.15 29.66
N GLN A 42 6.33 -6.17 29.17
CA GLN A 42 4.95 -5.95 29.60
C GLN A 42 4.03 -7.10 29.18
N LEU A 43 4.15 -7.56 27.92
CA LEU A 43 3.40 -8.72 27.42
C LEU A 43 3.80 -10.01 28.16
N HIS A 44 5.09 -10.19 28.48
CA HIS A 44 5.52 -11.33 29.28
C HIS A 44 4.93 -11.28 30.69
N ARG A 45 4.89 -10.11 31.35
CA ARG A 45 4.20 -9.97 32.65
C ARG A 45 2.73 -10.32 32.54
N ALA A 46 2.05 -9.88 31.49
CA ALA A 46 0.66 -10.25 31.24
C ALA A 46 0.52 -11.77 31.11
N SER A 47 1.39 -12.45 30.34
CA SER A 47 1.35 -13.91 30.18
C SER A 47 1.59 -14.72 31.46
N CYS A 48 2.15 -14.10 32.52
CA CYS A 48 2.43 -14.74 33.79
C CYS A 48 1.30 -14.58 34.83
N LEU A 49 0.18 -13.94 34.49
CA LEU A 49 -0.97 -13.82 35.39
C LEU A 49 -1.76 -15.14 35.44
N ASP A 50 -2.30 -15.49 36.61
CA ASP A 50 -2.97 -16.79 36.82
C ASP A 50 -4.33 -16.90 36.14
N LYS A 51 -5.03 -15.78 35.94
CA LYS A 51 -6.38 -15.74 35.34
C LYS A 51 -6.35 -15.19 33.92
N LEU A 52 -7.03 -15.88 33.00
CA LEU A 52 -7.12 -15.47 31.59
C LEU A 52 -7.80 -14.10 31.42
N GLY A 53 -8.80 -13.77 32.24
CA GLY A 53 -9.40 -12.43 32.30
C GLY A 53 -8.37 -11.32 32.57
N ASP A 54 -7.51 -11.53 33.56
CA ASP A 54 -6.48 -10.55 33.94
C ASP A 54 -5.40 -10.42 32.86
N GLN A 55 -4.99 -11.54 32.24
CA GLN A 55 -4.08 -11.53 31.09
C GLN A 55 -4.65 -10.66 29.96
N THR A 56 -5.91 -10.92 29.58
CA THR A 56 -6.60 -10.24 28.48
C THR A 56 -6.79 -8.75 28.76
N ALA A 57 -7.21 -8.39 29.99
CA ALA A 57 -7.39 -7.01 30.40
C ALA A 57 -6.07 -6.22 30.38
N MET A 58 -4.97 -6.82 30.84
CA MET A 58 -3.65 -6.18 30.80
C MET A 58 -3.17 -5.95 29.36
N VAL A 59 -3.35 -6.94 28.47
CA VAL A 59 -3.00 -6.80 27.04
C VAL A 59 -3.84 -5.71 26.38
N ALA A 60 -5.15 -5.67 26.63
CA ALA A 60 -6.05 -4.64 26.10
C ALA A 60 -5.66 -3.24 26.58
N ALA A 61 -5.31 -3.06 27.85
CA ALA A 61 -4.86 -1.78 28.39
C ALA A 61 -3.53 -1.31 27.77
N ILE A 62 -2.58 -2.22 27.55
CA ILE A 62 -1.33 -1.93 26.85
C ILE A 62 -1.63 -1.46 25.43
N LEU A 63 -2.52 -2.17 24.72
CA LEU A 63 -2.91 -1.86 23.35
C LEU A 63 -3.59 -0.48 23.25
N GLN A 64 -4.59 -0.20 24.08
CA GLN A 64 -5.27 1.10 24.13
C GLN A 64 -4.31 2.26 24.43
N SER A 65 -3.40 2.07 25.39
CA SER A 65 -2.39 3.08 25.73
C SER A 65 -1.47 3.39 24.55
N ARG A 66 -1.12 2.39 23.74
CA ARG A 66 -0.31 2.59 22.53
C ARG A 66 -1.09 3.29 21.42
N LEU A 67 -2.33 2.88 21.16
CA LEU A 67 -3.19 3.49 20.15
C LEU A 67 -3.42 4.98 20.45
N ALA A 68 -3.63 5.34 21.72
CA ALA A 68 -3.81 6.73 22.16
C ALA A 68 -2.55 7.62 22.00
N ARG A 69 -1.36 7.02 21.82
CA ARG A 69 -0.07 7.74 21.73
C ARG A 69 0.52 7.75 20.33
N THR A 70 -0.16 7.13 19.37
CA THR A 70 0.28 7.01 17.98
C THR A 70 -0.77 7.63 17.07
N CYS A 71 -0.33 8.04 15.88
CA CYS A 71 -1.18 8.49 14.79
C CYS A 71 -0.67 7.87 13.49
N PHE A 72 -1.46 7.99 12.43
CA PHE A 72 -1.10 7.54 11.10
C PHE A 72 0.15 8.27 10.57
N ASP A 73 1.12 7.51 10.03
CA ASP A 73 2.33 8.07 9.43
C ASP A 73 2.04 8.57 8.01
N LYS A 74 1.80 9.86 7.89
CA LYS A 74 1.50 10.56 6.62
C LYS A 74 2.61 10.48 5.58
N ASN A 75 3.84 10.08 5.95
CA ASN A 75 4.89 9.86 4.95
C ASN A 75 4.57 8.68 4.01
N SER A 76 3.67 7.81 4.45
CA SER A 76 3.23 6.61 3.76
C SER A 76 2.24 6.85 2.63
N PHE A 77 1.77 8.08 2.44
CA PHE A 77 0.92 8.42 1.29
C PHE A 77 1.68 8.23 -0.02
N GLN A 78 1.02 7.64 -1.00
CA GLN A 78 1.59 7.31 -2.30
C GLN A 78 1.98 8.58 -3.08
N HIS A 79 1.17 9.63 -2.98
CA HIS A 79 1.40 10.91 -3.64
C HIS A 79 1.62 12.05 -2.64
N VAL A 80 2.53 12.98 -3.00
CA VAL A 80 2.85 14.17 -2.20
C VAL A 80 1.72 15.22 -2.25
N THR A 81 0.73 15.04 -3.11
CA THR A 81 -0.43 15.92 -3.23
C THR A 81 -1.64 15.44 -2.45
N GLU A 82 -1.61 14.22 -1.89
CA GLU A 82 -2.74 13.65 -1.16
C GLU A 82 -3.08 14.46 0.09
N ASN A 83 -4.36 14.71 0.29
CA ASN A 83 -4.91 15.45 1.42
C ASN A 83 -5.67 14.50 2.36
N PRO A 84 -5.23 14.34 3.62
CA PRO A 84 -5.96 13.50 4.57
C PRO A 84 -7.28 14.17 4.99
N HIS A 85 -8.38 13.41 4.91
CA HIS A 85 -9.72 13.86 5.28
C HIS A 85 -10.15 13.35 6.66
N MET A 86 -9.84 12.09 6.97
CA MET A 86 -10.19 11.48 8.26
C MET A 86 -9.12 10.47 8.69
N GLU A 87 -8.93 10.37 10.00
CA GLU A 87 -8.08 9.38 10.67
C GLU A 87 -8.86 8.81 11.86
N CYS A 88 -8.89 7.49 12.01
CA CYS A 88 -9.50 6.83 13.16
C CYS A 88 -8.79 5.51 13.48
N VAL A 89 -9.05 4.99 14.69
CA VAL A 89 -8.49 3.72 15.12
C VAL A 89 -9.41 2.57 14.69
N ALA A 90 -8.83 1.51 14.14
CA ALA A 90 -9.57 0.30 13.78
C ALA A 90 -8.73 -0.97 13.98
N GLU A 91 -9.38 -2.12 13.97
CA GLU A 91 -8.75 -3.44 13.95
C GLU A 91 -8.93 -4.05 12.57
N MET A 92 -7.84 -4.38 11.88
CA MET A 92 -7.90 -5.18 10.66
C MET A 92 -8.06 -6.64 11.04
N VAL A 93 -9.15 -7.24 10.58
CA VAL A 93 -9.45 -8.66 10.78
C VAL A 93 -8.68 -9.46 9.73
N SER A 94 -7.98 -10.49 10.19
CA SER A 94 -7.31 -11.48 9.38
C SER A 94 -7.73 -12.88 9.89
N PRO A 95 -7.58 -13.95 9.09
CA PRO A 95 -8.22 -15.26 9.33
C PRO A 95 -8.25 -15.80 10.77
N LEU A 96 -7.22 -15.55 11.59
CA LEU A 96 -7.17 -15.94 13.01
C LEU A 96 -6.82 -14.81 13.99
N VAL A 97 -6.47 -13.62 13.49
CA VAL A 97 -5.93 -12.54 14.31
C VAL A 97 -6.50 -11.20 13.90
N THR A 98 -6.76 -10.37 14.89
CA THR A 98 -7.13 -8.97 14.67
C THR A 98 -5.93 -8.08 14.98
N ASN A 99 -5.51 -7.29 14.00
CA ASN A 99 -4.39 -6.38 14.13
C ASN A 99 -4.91 -4.96 14.35
N ALA A 100 -4.67 -4.38 15.53
CA ALA A 100 -5.03 -2.99 15.79
C ALA A 100 -4.10 -2.02 15.03
N GLY A 101 -4.67 -0.91 14.58
CA GLY A 101 -3.96 0.08 13.77
C GLY A 101 -4.75 1.37 13.57
N HIS A 102 -4.23 2.21 12.68
CA HIS A 102 -4.86 3.47 12.27
C HIS A 102 -5.34 3.37 10.83
N VAL A 103 -6.57 3.81 10.58
CA VAL A 103 -7.12 3.99 9.24
C VAL A 103 -7.01 5.46 8.89
N CYS A 104 -6.53 5.77 7.69
CA CYS A 104 -6.53 7.12 7.16
C CYS A 104 -7.10 7.13 5.74
N ILE A 105 -8.02 8.04 5.47
CA ILE A 105 -8.56 8.30 4.14
C ILE A 105 -8.05 9.64 3.62
N THR A 106 -7.60 9.64 2.37
CA THR A 106 -7.22 10.82 1.60
C THR A 106 -8.25 11.11 0.50
N ASP A 107 -8.00 12.16 -0.28
CA ASP A 107 -8.70 12.46 -1.52
C ASP A 107 -8.49 11.41 -2.62
N CYS A 108 -7.54 10.47 -2.46
CA CYS A 108 -7.20 9.49 -3.50
C CYS A 108 -7.19 8.03 -3.02
N ASN A 109 -6.93 7.76 -1.74
CA ASN A 109 -6.70 6.40 -1.24
C ASN A 109 -7.25 6.18 0.18
N LEU A 110 -7.54 4.91 0.50
CA LEU A 110 -7.74 4.42 1.87
C LEU A 110 -6.48 3.68 2.33
N TYR A 111 -5.99 4.01 3.52
CA TYR A 111 -4.82 3.36 4.13
C TYR A 111 -5.17 2.72 5.46
N PHE A 112 -4.57 1.56 5.73
CA PHE A 112 -4.51 0.97 7.06
C PHE A 112 -3.06 0.82 7.50
N GLN A 113 -2.72 1.37 8.67
CA GLN A 113 -1.42 1.24 9.31
C GLN A 113 -1.52 0.31 10.53
N PRO A 114 -1.06 -0.95 10.42
CA PRO A 114 -1.00 -1.84 11.57
C PRO A 114 0.02 -1.32 12.58
N MET A 115 -0.23 -1.52 13.88
CA MET A 115 0.69 -1.08 14.94
C MET A 115 2.08 -1.74 14.92
N ASN A 116 2.23 -2.83 14.19
CA ASN A 116 3.43 -3.67 14.18
C ASN A 116 4.07 -3.81 12.79
N SER A 117 3.56 -3.12 11.76
CA SER A 117 4.08 -3.23 10.38
C SER A 117 3.83 -1.96 9.57
N TYR A 118 4.33 -1.95 8.33
CA TYR A 118 4.16 -0.82 7.42
C TYR A 118 2.70 -0.64 6.97
N PRO A 119 2.25 0.59 6.73
CA PRO A 119 0.92 0.87 6.20
C PRO A 119 0.70 0.30 4.79
N VAL A 120 -0.53 -0.14 4.55
CA VAL A 120 -0.98 -0.75 3.30
C VAL A 120 -2.18 0.06 2.75
N SER A 121 -2.25 0.24 1.43
CA SER A 121 -3.27 1.04 0.72
C SER A 121 -4.30 0.15 -0.01
N PHE A 122 -5.57 0.57 -0.08
CA PHE A 122 -6.71 -0.24 -0.55
C PHE A 122 -7.90 0.60 -1.13
N CYS A 123 -8.95 -0.03 -1.70
CA CYS A 123 -10.11 0.64 -2.36
C CYS A 123 -11.52 -0.05 -2.19
N ALA A 124 -12.59 0.74 -1.89
CA ALA A 124 -14.10 0.58 -1.99
C ALA A 124 -14.92 -0.55 -1.27
N ILE A 125 -16.21 -0.37 -0.84
CA ILE A 125 -16.85 -1.07 0.34
C ILE A 125 -18.32 -1.58 0.27
N HIS A 126 -18.67 -2.58 1.13
CA HIS A 126 -19.88 -2.59 2.01
C HIS A 126 -19.60 -3.28 3.39
N GLY A 127 -20.10 -2.72 4.52
CA GLY A 127 -19.77 -3.22 5.87
C GLY A 127 -18.31 -2.99 6.29
N LEU A 128 -17.65 -1.99 5.71
CA LEU A 128 -16.21 -1.77 5.69
C LEU A 128 -15.33 -3.03 5.63
N GLU A 129 -15.83 -4.05 4.93
CA GLU A 129 -14.97 -4.83 4.07
C GLU A 129 -14.74 -4.07 2.77
N VAL A 130 -13.47 -3.89 2.39
CA VAL A 130 -13.01 -3.04 1.29
C VAL A 130 -12.54 -3.93 0.12
N PHE A 131 -13.35 -4.08 -0.92
CA PHE A 131 -13.11 -4.88 -2.13
C PHE A 131 -12.36 -4.09 -3.21
N CYS A 132 -11.07 -4.40 -3.43
CA CYS A 132 -10.24 -3.62 -4.36
C CYS A 132 -10.64 -3.74 -5.84
N THR A 133 -11.39 -4.77 -6.25
CA THR A 133 -11.96 -4.89 -7.61
C THR A 133 -13.30 -5.65 -7.62
N GLU A 134 -14.22 -5.29 -8.53
CA GLU A 134 -15.56 -5.90 -8.65
C GLU A 134 -15.55 -7.43 -8.90
N ASN A 135 -14.43 -7.99 -9.37
CA ASN A 135 -14.34 -9.39 -9.77
C ASN A 135 -13.39 -10.24 -8.91
N ASP A 136 -12.69 -9.63 -7.94
CA ASP A 136 -11.71 -10.33 -7.09
C ASP A 136 -12.02 -10.10 -5.60
N LEU A 137 -12.97 -10.90 -5.10
CA LEU A 137 -13.43 -11.01 -3.70
C LEU A 137 -12.36 -11.61 -2.75
N CYS A 138 -11.07 -11.44 -3.08
CA CYS A 138 -9.93 -11.99 -2.33
C CYS A 138 -8.86 -10.93 -2.06
N SER A 139 -9.12 -9.66 -2.39
CA SER A 139 -8.23 -8.52 -2.18
C SER A 139 -8.82 -7.55 -1.15
N ASP A 140 -9.32 -8.14 -0.06
CA ASP A 140 -10.29 -7.53 0.84
C ASP A 140 -9.64 -7.09 2.15
N ILE A 141 -9.87 -5.85 2.61
CA ILE A 141 -9.63 -5.52 4.02
C ILE A 141 -10.93 -5.69 4.77
N TYR A 142 -10.93 -6.41 5.88
CA TYR A 142 -12.01 -6.33 6.85
C TYR A 142 -11.58 -5.43 8.00
N LEU A 143 -12.26 -4.28 8.19
CA LEU A 143 -12.05 -3.39 9.33
C LEU A 143 -13.16 -3.50 10.38
N LYS A 144 -12.75 -3.73 11.63
CA LYS A 144 -13.60 -3.70 12.82
C LYS A 144 -13.35 -2.41 13.60
N PHE A 145 -14.43 -1.73 13.97
CA PHE A 145 -14.39 -0.44 14.65
C PHE A 145 -14.86 -0.57 16.11
N TYR A 146 -14.29 0.26 16.99
CA TYR A 146 -14.73 0.36 18.39
C TYR A 146 -16.04 1.14 18.54
N SER A 147 -16.39 1.95 17.54
CA SER A 147 -17.57 2.81 17.52
C SER A 147 -18.27 2.76 16.17
N THR A 148 -19.58 2.56 16.17
CA THR A 148 -20.41 2.62 14.95
C THR A 148 -20.36 3.99 14.30
N LYS A 149 -20.19 5.05 15.09
CA LYS A 149 -20.07 6.43 14.58
C LYS A 149 -18.82 6.60 13.71
N GLU A 150 -17.67 6.08 14.15
CA GLU A 150 -16.40 6.19 13.40
C GLU A 150 -16.47 5.38 12.10
N ARG A 151 -17.09 4.20 12.13
CA ARG A 151 -17.37 3.40 10.92
C ARG A 151 -18.21 4.19 9.91
N ASP A 152 -19.31 4.81 10.38
CA ASP A 152 -20.25 5.52 9.51
C ASP A 152 -19.63 6.82 8.93
N GLU A 153 -18.82 7.52 9.73
CA GLU A 153 -18.05 8.68 9.25
C GLU A 153 -17.01 8.24 8.20
N LEU A 154 -16.25 7.17 8.44
CA LEU A 154 -15.28 6.66 7.48
C LEU A 154 -15.96 6.25 6.18
N TYR A 155 -17.09 5.55 6.25
CA TYR A 155 -17.91 5.20 5.08
C TYR A 155 -18.32 6.44 4.29
N TYR A 156 -18.79 7.49 4.97
CA TYR A 156 -19.15 8.75 4.32
C TYR A 156 -17.97 9.36 3.55
N TYR A 157 -16.76 9.39 4.12
CA TYR A 157 -15.59 9.90 3.43
C TYR A 157 -15.21 9.03 2.23
N ILE A 158 -15.28 7.71 2.35
CA ILE A 158 -14.97 6.80 1.24
C ILE A 158 -15.94 7.01 0.08
N ALA A 159 -17.25 7.05 0.38
CA ALA A 159 -18.29 7.32 -0.60
C ALA A 159 -18.15 8.72 -1.26
N THR A 160 -17.56 9.68 -0.56
CA THR A 160 -17.39 11.06 -1.06
C THR A 160 -16.14 11.21 -1.93
N PHE A 161 -15.03 10.58 -1.55
CA PHE A 161 -13.71 10.88 -2.12
C PHE A 161 -13.15 9.75 -2.99
N LEU A 162 -13.46 8.48 -2.69
CA LEU A 162 -12.85 7.33 -3.37
C LEU A 162 -13.80 6.62 -4.34
N GLU A 163 -15.11 6.65 -4.10
CA GLU A 163 -16.07 5.93 -4.93
C GLU A 163 -16.69 6.79 -6.04
N ASN A 164 -16.62 6.28 -7.28
CA ASN A 164 -17.54 6.65 -8.35
C ASN A 164 -18.83 5.83 -8.18
N HIS A 165 -19.72 6.23 -7.26
CA HIS A 165 -21.08 5.68 -7.05
C HIS A 165 -21.33 4.25 -7.57
N ILE A 166 -20.87 3.23 -6.84
CA ILE A 166 -21.41 1.87 -7.03
C ILE A 166 -22.77 1.83 -6.33
N ALA A 167 -23.82 1.47 -7.06
CA ALA A 167 -25.15 1.35 -6.48
C ALA A 167 -25.18 0.15 -5.52
N GLU A 168 -25.40 0.41 -4.23
CA GLU A 168 -25.63 -0.61 -3.21
C GLU A 168 -26.74 -1.58 -3.69
N CYS A 169 -26.34 -2.82 -4.02
CA CYS A 169 -27.25 -3.82 -4.54
C CYS A 169 -27.83 -4.63 -3.36
N THR A 170 -29.14 -4.47 -3.13
CA THR A 170 -29.83 -5.19 -2.06
C THR A 170 -29.92 -6.69 -2.36
N ALA A 171 -30.24 -7.48 -1.31
CA ALA A 171 -30.53 -8.91 -1.45
C ALA A 171 -31.60 -9.18 -2.53
N GLU A 172 -32.62 -8.33 -2.65
CA GLU A 172 -33.65 -8.48 -3.68
C GLU A 172 -33.13 -8.19 -5.10
N SER A 173 -32.18 -7.26 -5.24
CA SER A 173 -31.54 -6.95 -6.53
C SER A 173 -30.80 -8.17 -7.07
N TYR A 174 -29.90 -8.74 -6.25
CA TYR A 174 -29.15 -9.95 -6.64
C TYR A 174 -30.07 -11.14 -6.86
N MET A 175 -31.10 -11.31 -6.02
CA MET A 175 -32.11 -12.35 -6.21
C MET A 175 -32.78 -12.24 -7.59
N LEU A 176 -33.22 -11.04 -8.00
CA LEU A 176 -33.87 -10.85 -9.29
C LEU A 176 -32.93 -11.10 -10.46
N GLN A 177 -31.66 -10.69 -10.34
CA GLN A 177 -30.63 -10.96 -11.35
C GLN A 177 -30.35 -12.46 -11.49
N TRP A 178 -30.24 -13.18 -10.37
CA TRP A 178 -30.04 -14.63 -10.34
C TRP A 178 -31.22 -15.38 -10.93
N GLN A 179 -32.44 -15.00 -10.52
CA GLN A 179 -33.68 -15.57 -11.04
C GLN A 179 -33.78 -15.46 -12.56
N ARG A 180 -33.35 -14.32 -13.13
CA ARG A 180 -33.35 -14.08 -14.58
C ARG A 180 -32.15 -14.70 -15.31
N GLY A 181 -31.22 -15.31 -14.59
CA GLY A 181 -30.01 -15.92 -15.16
C GLY A 181 -28.92 -14.91 -15.54
N HIS A 182 -28.98 -13.67 -15.06
CA HIS A 182 -27.93 -12.67 -15.28
C HIS A 182 -26.66 -12.96 -14.48
N ILE A 183 -26.80 -13.60 -13.33
CA ILE A 183 -25.67 -14.10 -12.52
C ILE A 183 -25.81 -15.62 -12.30
N SER A 184 -24.65 -16.28 -12.18
CA SER A 184 -24.53 -17.72 -11.95
C SER A 184 -24.93 -18.13 -10.52
N ASN A 185 -25.15 -19.43 -10.29
CA ASN A 185 -25.45 -19.94 -8.93
C ASN A 185 -24.31 -19.63 -7.97
N TYR A 186 -23.07 -19.83 -8.40
CA TYR A 186 -21.89 -19.51 -7.61
C TYR A 186 -21.77 -18.03 -7.25
N GLN A 187 -21.93 -17.12 -8.23
CA GLN A 187 -21.88 -15.68 -7.96
C GLN A 187 -22.98 -15.28 -6.99
N TYR A 188 -24.18 -15.83 -7.16
CA TYR A 188 -25.28 -15.54 -6.26
C TYR A 188 -25.01 -16.01 -4.83
N LEU A 189 -24.47 -17.22 -4.65
CA LEU A 189 -24.06 -17.73 -3.34
C LEU A 189 -22.95 -16.88 -2.70
N LEU A 190 -21.99 -16.37 -3.47
CA LEU A 190 -20.99 -15.41 -2.97
C LEU A 190 -21.65 -14.12 -2.47
N HIS A 191 -22.55 -13.53 -3.27
CA HIS A 191 -23.27 -12.31 -2.87
C HIS A 191 -24.13 -12.53 -1.62
N LEU A 192 -24.81 -13.67 -1.50
CA LEU A 192 -25.58 -14.00 -0.29
C LEU A 192 -24.69 -14.17 0.94
N ASN A 193 -23.52 -14.81 0.80
CA ASN A 193 -22.55 -14.91 1.88
C ASN A 193 -22.10 -13.52 2.33
N ASN A 194 -21.70 -12.64 1.40
CA ASN A 194 -21.25 -11.29 1.72
C ASN A 194 -22.36 -10.46 2.41
N LEU A 195 -23.60 -10.52 1.91
CA LEU A 195 -24.75 -9.83 2.54
C LEU A 195 -25.08 -10.39 3.93
N ALA A 196 -24.71 -11.64 4.20
CA ALA A 196 -24.89 -12.30 5.49
C ALA A 196 -23.69 -12.16 6.43
N ASP A 197 -22.84 -11.14 6.18
CA ASP A 197 -21.65 -10.78 6.97
C ASP A 197 -20.57 -11.88 6.97
N ARG A 198 -20.47 -12.67 5.89
CA ARG A 198 -19.44 -13.71 5.71
C ARG A 198 -18.26 -13.18 4.91
N SER A 199 -17.05 -13.54 5.32
CA SER A 199 -15.81 -13.10 4.69
C SER A 199 -14.73 -14.17 4.74
N VAL A 200 -13.89 -14.23 3.71
CA VAL A 200 -12.70 -15.11 3.68
C VAL A 200 -11.63 -14.66 4.69
N ASN A 201 -11.71 -13.41 5.16
CA ASN A 201 -10.81 -12.84 6.16
C ASN A 201 -11.17 -13.23 7.60
N ASP A 202 -12.35 -13.82 7.86
CA ASP A 202 -12.77 -14.30 9.18
C ASP A 202 -13.15 -15.78 9.10
N LEU A 203 -12.29 -16.67 9.60
CA LEU A 203 -12.54 -18.12 9.56
C LEU A 203 -13.75 -18.55 10.40
N SER A 204 -14.17 -17.76 11.39
CA SER A 204 -15.37 -18.05 12.18
C SER A 204 -16.66 -17.72 11.43
N GLN A 205 -16.55 -16.84 10.43
CA GLN A 205 -17.62 -16.39 9.54
C GLN A 205 -17.26 -16.64 8.07
N TYR A 206 -16.58 -17.76 7.78
CA TYR A 206 -16.17 -18.09 6.42
C TYR A 206 -17.39 -18.35 5.52
N PRO A 207 -17.34 -18.01 4.22
CA PRO A 207 -18.41 -18.29 3.29
C PRO A 207 -18.76 -19.79 3.23
N VAL A 208 -20.06 -20.07 3.13
CA VAL A 208 -20.61 -21.43 3.16
C VAL A 208 -21.25 -21.77 1.83
N PHE A 209 -20.93 -22.95 1.31
CA PHE A 209 -21.46 -23.50 0.05
C PHE A 209 -22.03 -24.91 0.28
N PRO A 210 -23.08 -25.31 -0.46
CA PRO A 210 -23.67 -26.64 -0.30
C PRO A 210 -22.74 -27.73 -0.83
N TRP A 211 -22.79 -28.91 -0.21
CA TRP A 211 -22.55 -30.15 -0.95
C TRP A 211 -23.60 -30.31 -2.05
N VAL A 212 -23.20 -30.40 -3.31
CA VAL A 212 -24.11 -30.58 -4.45
C VAL A 212 -24.18 -32.04 -4.93
N ILE A 213 -23.01 -32.66 -5.10
CA ILE A 213 -22.90 -34.04 -5.57
C ILE A 213 -23.03 -34.99 -4.38
N SER A 214 -23.69 -36.13 -4.57
CA SER A 214 -23.79 -37.21 -3.59
C SER A 214 -23.00 -38.47 -4.00
N ASP A 215 -22.57 -38.56 -5.27
CA ASP A 215 -21.80 -39.68 -5.81
C ASP A 215 -20.31 -39.36 -5.96
N TYR A 216 -19.52 -39.86 -5.02
CA TYR A 216 -18.06 -39.77 -5.02
C TYR A 216 -17.38 -41.13 -5.24
N SER A 217 -18.13 -42.13 -5.71
CA SER A 217 -17.69 -43.53 -5.81
C SER A 217 -17.70 -44.09 -7.24
N SER A 218 -18.59 -43.60 -8.09
CA SER A 218 -18.68 -44.03 -9.48
C SER A 218 -17.48 -43.59 -10.32
N THR A 219 -17.21 -44.32 -11.40
CA THR A 219 -16.15 -44.01 -12.38
C THR A 219 -16.53 -42.88 -13.35
N GLN A 220 -17.81 -42.54 -13.46
CA GLN A 220 -18.32 -41.47 -14.29
C GLN A 220 -19.39 -40.71 -13.50
N LEU A 221 -19.40 -39.38 -13.63
CA LEU A 221 -20.39 -38.51 -13.01
C LEU A 221 -21.48 -38.17 -14.01
N ASP A 222 -22.71 -38.62 -13.74
CA ASP A 222 -23.88 -38.35 -14.59
C ASP A 222 -24.71 -37.19 -14.03
N LEU A 223 -24.53 -35.99 -14.61
CA LEU A 223 -25.27 -34.79 -14.21
C LEU A 223 -26.74 -34.79 -14.66
N LEU A 224 -27.18 -35.78 -15.43
CA LEU A 224 -28.59 -35.94 -15.81
C LEU A 224 -29.35 -36.85 -14.84
N ASN A 225 -28.65 -37.59 -13.98
CA ASN A 225 -29.25 -38.47 -13.00
C ASN A 225 -29.52 -37.72 -11.68
N PRO A 226 -30.78 -37.53 -11.25
CA PRO A 226 -31.10 -36.89 -9.98
C PRO A 226 -30.46 -37.58 -8.77
N ALA A 227 -30.20 -38.89 -8.85
CA ALA A 227 -29.57 -39.64 -7.76
C ALA A 227 -28.09 -39.27 -7.52
N SER A 228 -27.43 -38.60 -8.48
CA SER A 228 -26.06 -38.10 -8.34
C SER A 228 -25.98 -36.80 -7.53
N PHE A 229 -27.12 -36.20 -7.19
CA PHE A 229 -27.20 -34.96 -6.43
C PHE A 229 -27.68 -35.20 -4.99
N ARG A 230 -27.28 -34.30 -4.09
CA ARG A 230 -27.84 -34.19 -2.74
C ARG A 230 -29.26 -33.63 -2.80
N ASP A 231 -30.11 -34.05 -1.87
CA ASP A 231 -31.35 -33.36 -1.54
C ASP A 231 -31.06 -32.00 -0.86
N LEU A 232 -31.16 -30.91 -1.62
CA LEU A 232 -30.86 -29.54 -1.18
C LEU A 232 -31.91 -28.99 -0.20
N SER A 233 -33.08 -29.60 -0.09
CA SER A 233 -34.13 -29.22 0.86
C SER A 233 -33.82 -29.62 2.30
N LYS A 234 -32.77 -30.43 2.52
CA LYS A 234 -32.40 -31.00 3.82
C LYS A 234 -31.01 -30.56 4.27
N PRO A 235 -30.82 -30.25 5.57
CA PRO A 235 -29.49 -30.08 6.14
C PRO A 235 -28.73 -31.43 6.15
N ILE A 236 -27.40 -31.38 6.21
CA ILE A 236 -26.53 -32.58 6.21
C ILE A 236 -27.00 -33.63 7.21
N GLY A 237 -27.35 -33.19 8.42
CA GLY A 237 -27.82 -34.05 9.51
C GLY A 237 -29.06 -34.90 9.18
N ALA A 238 -29.92 -34.40 8.29
CA ALA A 238 -31.19 -35.02 7.92
C ALA A 238 -31.12 -35.91 6.67
N LEU A 239 -29.96 -36.00 6.00
CA LEU A 239 -29.79 -36.83 4.80
C LEU A 239 -29.78 -38.34 5.12
N ASN A 240 -29.24 -38.72 6.29
CA ASN A 240 -29.23 -40.10 6.77
C ASN A 240 -30.35 -40.28 7.81
N THR A 241 -31.35 -41.10 7.49
CA THR A 241 -32.53 -41.34 8.33
C THR A 241 -32.21 -41.96 9.68
N GLU A 242 -31.33 -42.97 9.74
CA GLU A 242 -30.95 -43.62 11.01
C GLU A 242 -30.19 -42.65 11.93
N ARG A 243 -29.38 -41.76 11.36
CA ARG A 243 -28.72 -40.71 12.13
C ARG A 243 -29.73 -39.68 12.62
N LEU A 244 -30.65 -39.24 11.76
CA LEU A 244 -31.67 -38.26 12.11
C LEU A 244 -32.55 -38.73 13.27
N GLU A 245 -32.96 -40.01 13.29
CA GLU A 245 -33.74 -40.59 14.39
C GLU A 245 -33.01 -40.44 15.74
N ARG A 246 -31.72 -40.77 15.78
CA ARG A 246 -30.88 -40.61 16.99
C ARG A 246 -30.76 -39.15 17.43
N LEU A 247 -30.66 -38.21 16.50
CA LEU A 247 -30.62 -36.77 16.81
C LEU A 247 -31.96 -36.29 17.38
N LEU A 248 -33.08 -36.78 16.86
CA LEU A 248 -34.42 -36.44 17.32
C LEU A 248 -34.77 -37.06 18.67
N GLU A 249 -34.24 -38.24 18.99
CA GLU A 249 -34.30 -38.79 20.36
C GLU A 249 -33.58 -37.87 21.34
N ARG A 250 -32.32 -37.50 21.07
CA ARG A 250 -31.59 -36.55 21.91
C ARG A 250 -32.30 -35.20 22.04
N TYR A 251 -32.83 -34.68 20.94
CA TYR A 251 -33.56 -33.41 20.91
C TYR A 251 -34.80 -33.42 21.81
N ARG A 252 -35.49 -34.56 21.95
CA ARG A 252 -36.68 -34.68 22.81
C ARG A 252 -36.34 -34.83 24.29
N ASP A 253 -35.20 -35.46 24.59
CA ASP A 253 -34.79 -35.78 25.96
C ASP A 253 -33.96 -34.68 26.63
N MET A 254 -33.46 -33.71 25.86
CA MET A 254 -32.59 -32.64 26.37
C MET A 254 -33.38 -31.51 27.06
N PRO A 255 -32.78 -30.83 28.06
CA PRO A 255 -33.39 -29.64 28.65
C PRO A 255 -33.40 -28.46 27.66
N GLU A 256 -34.31 -27.51 27.88
CA GLU A 256 -34.31 -26.26 27.14
C GLU A 256 -33.03 -25.44 27.42
N PRO A 257 -32.48 -24.75 26.40
CA PRO A 257 -32.95 -24.68 25.00
C PRO A 257 -32.59 -25.91 24.16
N HIS A 258 -33.57 -26.45 23.43
CA HIS A 258 -33.39 -27.62 22.57
C HIS A 258 -32.57 -27.29 21.30
N PHE A 259 -31.69 -28.20 20.87
CA PHE A 259 -30.97 -28.11 19.61
C PHE A 259 -30.69 -29.50 19.02
N MET A 260 -30.68 -29.61 17.69
CA MET A 260 -30.39 -30.87 17.00
C MET A 260 -28.90 -31.04 16.76
N TYR A 261 -28.16 -29.95 16.53
CA TYR A 261 -26.74 -29.98 16.20
C TYR A 261 -25.91 -29.22 17.23
N GLY A 262 -25.01 -29.94 17.91
CA GLY A 262 -24.00 -29.35 18.81
C GLY A 262 -22.74 -28.88 18.09
N SER A 263 -22.57 -29.25 16.82
CA SER A 263 -21.48 -28.81 15.94
C SER A 263 -22.10 -28.07 14.76
N HIS A 264 -21.52 -26.93 14.41
CA HIS A 264 -22.01 -26.09 13.31
C HIS A 264 -21.48 -26.57 11.95
N TYR A 265 -22.18 -26.28 10.85
CA TYR A 265 -21.74 -26.70 9.50
C TYR A 265 -20.55 -25.91 8.94
N SER A 266 -20.23 -24.76 9.55
CA SER A 266 -19.08 -23.92 9.23
C SER A 266 -18.40 -23.48 10.52
N SER A 267 -17.12 -23.79 10.68
CA SER A 267 -16.29 -23.42 11.84
C SER A 267 -14.85 -23.23 11.39
N PRO A 268 -14.02 -22.47 12.13
CA PRO A 268 -12.61 -22.29 11.77
C PRO A 268 -11.87 -23.62 11.59
N GLY A 269 -12.16 -24.60 12.45
CA GLY A 269 -11.58 -25.93 12.35
C GLY A 269 -11.96 -26.67 11.06
N TYR A 270 -13.19 -26.49 10.57
CA TYR A 270 -13.65 -27.11 9.32
C TYR A 270 -13.09 -26.42 8.08
N VAL A 271 -13.00 -25.10 8.09
CA VAL A 271 -12.39 -24.34 6.99
C VAL A 271 -10.92 -24.71 6.86
N LEU A 272 -10.18 -24.71 7.98
CA LEU A 272 -8.77 -25.10 7.98
C LEU A 272 -8.55 -26.58 7.71
N PHE A 273 -9.52 -27.45 8.04
CA PHE A 273 -9.48 -28.86 7.62
C PHE A 273 -9.35 -28.96 6.09
N TYR A 274 -10.10 -28.16 5.33
CA TYR A 274 -9.96 -28.11 3.87
C TYR A 274 -8.69 -27.39 3.41
N LEU A 275 -8.37 -26.24 4.03
CA LEU A 275 -7.31 -25.33 3.57
C LEU A 275 -5.90 -25.62 4.12
N VAL A 276 -5.70 -26.68 4.91
CA VAL A 276 -4.41 -26.96 5.57
C VAL A 276 -3.20 -27.02 4.63
N ARG A 277 -3.41 -27.31 3.34
CA ARG A 277 -2.34 -27.39 2.33
C ARG A 277 -1.91 -26.04 1.75
N VAL A 278 -2.77 -25.03 1.85
CA VAL A 278 -2.52 -23.67 1.35
C VAL A 278 -2.32 -22.66 2.48
N ALA A 279 -2.89 -22.92 3.65
CA ALA A 279 -2.78 -22.09 4.85
C ALA A 279 -2.31 -22.91 6.09
N PRO A 280 -1.15 -23.61 6.03
CA PRO A 280 -0.68 -24.47 7.12
C PRO A 280 -0.40 -23.71 8.42
N GLU A 281 0.03 -22.45 8.33
CA GLU A 281 0.29 -21.57 9.48
C GLU A 281 -0.94 -21.35 10.34
N HIS A 282 -2.12 -21.21 9.72
CA HIS A 282 -3.38 -21.05 10.45
C HIS A 282 -3.76 -22.33 11.20
N MET A 283 -3.60 -23.50 10.57
CA MET A 283 -3.83 -24.78 11.24
C MET A 283 -2.88 -24.99 12.42
N LEU A 284 -1.60 -24.66 12.25
CA LEU A 284 -0.61 -24.75 13.32
C LEU A 284 -0.93 -23.80 14.47
N CYS A 285 -1.45 -22.60 14.20
CA CYS A 285 -1.90 -21.67 15.22
C CYS A 285 -3.06 -22.26 16.03
N LEU A 286 -4.07 -22.80 15.37
CA LEU A 286 -5.25 -23.40 16.02
C LEU A 286 -4.89 -24.66 16.85
N GLN A 287 -3.91 -25.45 16.41
CA GLN A 287 -3.55 -26.74 17.00
C GLN A 287 -2.24 -26.70 17.82
N ASN A 288 -1.91 -25.55 18.43
CA ASN A 288 -0.77 -25.39 19.34
C ASN A 288 0.58 -25.86 18.73
N GLY A 289 0.81 -25.54 17.46
CA GLY A 289 2.06 -25.79 16.73
C GLY A 289 2.20 -27.20 16.17
N ARG A 290 1.13 -28.00 16.09
CA ARG A 290 1.14 -29.35 15.50
C ARG A 290 -0.01 -29.51 14.51
N PHE A 291 0.14 -30.39 13.53
CA PHE A 291 -1.00 -30.82 12.71
C PHE A 291 -1.86 -31.83 13.49
N ASP A 292 -3.13 -31.93 13.11
CA ASP A 292 -4.06 -32.90 13.71
C ASP A 292 -3.64 -34.35 13.38
N GLN A 293 -4.25 -35.32 14.06
CA GLN A 293 -4.06 -36.74 13.79
C GLN A 293 -4.37 -37.04 12.33
N ALA A 294 -3.49 -37.78 11.67
CA ALA A 294 -3.56 -38.08 10.24
C ALA A 294 -4.92 -38.66 9.79
N ASP A 295 -5.57 -39.47 10.63
CA ASP A 295 -6.89 -40.06 10.32
C ASP A 295 -8.05 -39.03 10.39
N ARG A 296 -7.85 -37.88 11.04
CA ARG A 296 -8.82 -36.77 11.13
C ARG A 296 -8.54 -35.65 10.14
N MET A 297 -7.46 -35.75 9.37
CA MET A 297 -7.06 -34.75 8.38
C MET A 297 -7.82 -34.95 7.07
N PHE A 298 -7.99 -33.87 6.31
CA PHE A 298 -8.63 -33.93 5.00
C PHE A 298 -7.76 -34.72 4.02
N ASN A 299 -8.17 -35.94 3.73
CA ASN A 299 -7.39 -36.90 2.96
C ASN A 299 -8.12 -37.40 1.71
N SER A 300 -9.45 -37.49 1.74
CA SER A 300 -10.26 -37.97 0.61
C SER A 300 -11.59 -37.23 0.58
N VAL A 301 -12.03 -36.81 -0.60
CA VAL A 301 -13.34 -36.15 -0.79
C VAL A 301 -14.47 -37.14 -0.48
N GLY A 302 -14.38 -38.36 -1.02
CA GLY A 302 -15.41 -39.39 -0.83
C GLY A 302 -15.52 -39.88 0.62
N GLU A 303 -14.38 -40.05 1.31
CA GLU A 303 -14.39 -40.40 2.74
C GLU A 303 -14.98 -39.26 3.59
N THR A 304 -14.67 -38.00 3.24
CA THR A 304 -15.22 -36.83 3.93
C THR A 304 -16.74 -36.75 3.78
N TRP A 305 -17.26 -36.92 2.55
CA TRP A 305 -18.71 -36.97 2.31
C TRP A 305 -19.39 -38.07 3.13
N LYS A 306 -18.81 -39.28 3.13
CA LYS A 306 -19.33 -40.40 3.92
C LYS A 306 -19.34 -40.08 5.42
N ASN A 307 -18.27 -39.48 5.94
CA ASN A 307 -18.18 -39.07 7.34
C ASN A 307 -19.21 -37.98 7.68
N CYS A 308 -19.50 -37.04 6.78
CA CYS A 308 -20.57 -36.07 6.94
C CYS A 308 -21.96 -36.71 7.00
N LEU A 309 -22.16 -37.95 6.51
CA LEU A 309 -23.44 -38.67 6.57
C LEU A 309 -23.55 -39.63 7.75
N GLU A 310 -22.44 -40.24 8.17
CA GLU A 310 -22.42 -41.31 9.18
C GLU A 310 -21.86 -40.85 10.53
N GLY A 311 -21.02 -39.81 10.54
CA GLY A 311 -20.37 -39.26 11.72
C GLY A 311 -21.37 -38.66 12.72
N GLY A 312 -21.13 -38.89 14.01
CA GLY A 312 -22.04 -38.45 15.09
C GLY A 312 -22.01 -36.95 15.40
N THR A 313 -20.94 -36.26 14.99
CA THR A 313 -20.73 -34.82 15.24
C THR A 313 -20.23 -34.09 13.99
N ASP A 314 -20.39 -34.69 12.81
CA ASP A 314 -19.82 -34.21 11.57
C ASP A 314 -20.94 -33.78 10.61
N PHE A 315 -21.14 -32.46 10.51
CA PHE A 315 -22.23 -31.84 9.75
C PHE A 315 -21.73 -30.76 8.79
N LYS A 316 -20.44 -30.80 8.41
CA LYS A 316 -19.82 -29.70 7.64
C LYS A 316 -20.41 -29.58 6.25
N GLU A 317 -20.65 -28.33 5.85
CA GLU A 317 -20.89 -27.94 4.47
C GLU A 317 -19.54 -27.67 3.76
N LEU A 318 -19.59 -27.26 2.50
CA LEU A 318 -18.42 -26.92 1.69
C LEU A 318 -18.07 -25.43 1.81
N ILE A 319 -16.89 -25.11 1.28
CA ILE A 319 -16.36 -23.75 1.10
C ILE A 319 -16.33 -23.38 -0.40
N PRO A 320 -16.30 -22.09 -0.78
CA PRO A 320 -16.34 -21.66 -2.18
C PRO A 320 -15.27 -22.29 -3.08
N GLU A 321 -14.11 -22.63 -2.53
CA GLU A 321 -12.95 -23.17 -3.23
C GLU A 321 -13.25 -24.48 -3.96
N PHE A 322 -14.23 -25.26 -3.48
CA PHE A 322 -14.71 -26.46 -4.17
C PHE A 322 -15.42 -26.18 -5.51
N TYR A 323 -15.76 -24.91 -5.78
CA TYR A 323 -16.42 -24.44 -6.99
C TYR A 323 -15.66 -23.30 -7.68
N GLY A 324 -14.46 -22.99 -7.17
CA GLY A 324 -13.55 -21.98 -7.71
C GLY A 324 -12.63 -22.56 -8.78
N SER A 325 -11.59 -21.80 -9.14
CA SER A 325 -10.62 -22.17 -10.17
C SER A 325 -9.25 -22.61 -9.62
N ASP A 326 -8.96 -22.37 -8.33
CA ASP A 326 -7.68 -22.75 -7.73
C ASP A 326 -7.77 -24.10 -7.01
N SER A 327 -7.09 -25.11 -7.57
CA SER A 327 -7.00 -26.46 -7.01
C SER A 327 -5.83 -26.68 -6.05
N SER A 328 -5.09 -25.62 -5.71
CA SER A 328 -3.91 -25.68 -4.84
C SER A 328 -4.20 -26.32 -3.47
N PHE A 329 -5.39 -26.08 -2.89
CA PHE A 329 -5.79 -26.64 -1.59
C PHE A 329 -5.96 -28.17 -1.58
N LEU A 330 -6.04 -28.81 -2.75
CA LEU A 330 -6.09 -30.28 -2.90
C LEU A 330 -4.69 -30.90 -3.07
N LYS A 331 -3.67 -30.09 -3.33
CA LYS A 331 -2.29 -30.51 -3.66
C LYS A 331 -1.34 -30.16 -2.50
N ASN A 332 -0.54 -31.12 -2.03
CA ASN A 332 0.50 -30.87 -1.03
C ASN A 332 1.77 -30.29 -1.68
N LEU A 333 1.66 -29.09 -2.26
CA LEU A 333 2.75 -28.45 -3.02
C LEU A 333 3.95 -28.07 -2.13
N LEU A 334 3.69 -27.78 -0.85
CA LEU A 334 4.71 -27.41 0.14
C LEU A 334 5.43 -28.61 0.77
N GLY A 335 5.04 -29.86 0.43
CA GLY A 335 5.64 -31.06 1.00
C GLY A 335 5.45 -31.16 2.52
N LEU A 336 4.28 -30.76 3.02
CA LEU A 336 3.92 -30.76 4.44
C LEU A 336 3.91 -32.19 5.00
N ASN A 337 4.40 -32.37 6.23
CA ASN A 337 4.32 -33.65 6.93
C ASN A 337 3.00 -33.77 7.71
N LEU A 338 1.96 -34.25 7.04
CA LEU A 338 0.61 -34.40 7.59
C LEU A 338 0.38 -35.74 8.31
N GLY A 339 1.44 -36.53 8.50
CA GLY A 339 1.41 -37.78 9.26
C GLY A 339 1.06 -39.04 8.45
N ARG A 340 0.85 -40.15 9.18
CA ARG A 340 0.49 -41.46 8.62
C ARG A 340 -0.78 -41.97 9.29
N ARG A 341 -1.72 -42.42 8.47
CA ARG A 341 -2.97 -43.06 8.89
C ARG A 341 -2.69 -44.41 9.54
N GLN A 342 -3.63 -44.90 10.34
CA GLN A 342 -3.52 -46.23 10.96
C GLN A 342 -3.40 -47.37 9.92
N GLY A 343 -3.92 -47.16 8.70
CA GLY A 343 -3.75 -48.06 7.55
C GLY A 343 -2.39 -47.99 6.84
N GLY A 344 -1.44 -47.19 7.32
CA GLY A 344 -0.07 -47.09 6.80
C GLY A 344 0.15 -46.06 5.69
N GLY A 345 -0.91 -45.55 5.06
CA GLY A 345 -0.85 -44.49 4.05
C GLY A 345 -0.39 -43.14 4.65
N ARG A 346 0.45 -42.40 3.93
CA ARG A 346 0.78 -41.01 4.27
C ARG A 346 -0.33 -40.09 3.79
N VAL A 347 -0.62 -39.04 4.56
CA VAL A 347 -1.51 -37.97 4.13
C VAL A 347 -0.71 -37.01 3.25
N GLU A 348 -1.04 -36.94 1.97
CA GLU A 348 -0.34 -36.14 0.95
C GLU A 348 -1.37 -35.31 0.15
N ASN A 349 -1.43 -35.45 -1.18
CA ASN A 349 -2.52 -34.90 -2.00
C ASN A 349 -3.86 -35.52 -1.58
N VAL A 350 -4.95 -34.77 -1.74
CA VAL A 350 -6.30 -35.26 -1.47
C VAL A 350 -6.68 -36.30 -2.51
N GLU A 351 -7.19 -37.44 -2.05
CA GLU A 351 -7.75 -38.48 -2.90
C GLU A 351 -9.06 -38.01 -3.51
N LEU A 352 -9.09 -37.99 -4.84
CA LEU A 352 -10.23 -37.55 -5.63
C LEU A 352 -11.16 -38.70 -5.99
N PRO A 353 -12.44 -38.42 -6.29
CA PRO A 353 -13.37 -39.41 -6.81
C PRO A 353 -12.89 -40.03 -8.12
N PRO A 354 -13.25 -41.29 -8.43
CA PRO A 354 -12.77 -41.96 -9.65
C PRO A 354 -13.17 -41.30 -10.97
N TRP A 355 -14.22 -40.47 -10.96
CA TRP A 355 -14.67 -39.71 -12.11
C TRP A 355 -13.83 -38.45 -12.40
N ALA A 356 -12.91 -38.05 -11.51
CA ALA A 356 -12.00 -36.93 -11.72
C ALA A 356 -10.59 -37.42 -12.10
N SER A 357 -10.00 -36.87 -13.16
CA SER A 357 -8.64 -37.23 -13.57
C SER A 357 -7.57 -36.58 -12.69
N ASP A 358 -7.81 -35.34 -12.30
CA ASP A 358 -6.90 -34.50 -11.55
C ASP A 358 -7.69 -33.41 -10.80
N PRO A 359 -7.04 -32.64 -9.90
CA PRO A 359 -7.73 -31.63 -9.10
C PRO A 359 -8.41 -30.51 -9.90
N ASP A 360 -7.90 -30.18 -11.09
CA ASP A 360 -8.46 -29.10 -11.90
C ASP A 360 -9.75 -29.59 -12.62
N ASP A 361 -9.72 -30.81 -13.19
CA ASP A 361 -10.90 -31.49 -13.72
C ASP A 361 -11.97 -31.76 -12.64
N PHE A 362 -11.55 -32.05 -11.41
CA PHE A 362 -12.47 -32.17 -10.27
C PHE A 362 -13.25 -30.86 -10.02
N LEU A 363 -12.55 -29.72 -9.94
CA LEU A 363 -13.20 -28.42 -9.71
C LEU A 363 -14.09 -28.01 -10.88
N GLU A 364 -13.68 -28.27 -12.13
CA GLU A 364 -14.52 -28.01 -13.30
C GLU A 364 -15.83 -28.80 -13.22
N LYS A 365 -15.78 -30.09 -12.88
CA LYS A 365 -16.98 -30.93 -12.71
C LYS A 365 -17.84 -30.52 -11.53
N MET A 366 -17.24 -30.12 -10.41
CA MET A 366 -17.97 -29.56 -9.27
C MET A 366 -18.70 -28.27 -9.68
N ARG A 367 -18.03 -27.39 -10.43
CA ARG A 367 -18.63 -26.15 -10.92
C ARG A 367 -19.76 -26.41 -11.92
N LEU A 368 -19.57 -27.34 -12.86
CA LEU A 368 -20.62 -27.77 -13.78
C LEU A 368 -21.83 -28.36 -13.05
N ALA A 369 -21.60 -29.13 -11.98
CA ALA A 369 -22.68 -29.67 -11.16
C ALA A 369 -23.46 -28.54 -10.44
N LEU A 370 -22.77 -27.56 -9.86
CA LEU A 370 -23.41 -26.41 -9.21
C LEU A 370 -24.25 -25.57 -10.18
N GLU A 371 -23.78 -25.38 -11.42
CA GLU A 371 -24.48 -24.58 -12.44
C GLU A 371 -25.50 -25.38 -13.25
N CYS A 372 -25.67 -26.68 -12.99
CA CYS A 372 -26.58 -27.52 -13.77
C CYS A 372 -28.05 -27.13 -13.53
N GLN A 373 -28.92 -27.61 -14.43
CA GLN A 373 -30.35 -27.31 -14.36
C GLN A 373 -30.99 -27.84 -13.07
N TYR A 374 -30.66 -29.06 -12.64
CA TYR A 374 -31.21 -29.66 -11.42
C TYR A 374 -30.93 -28.78 -10.20
N VAL A 375 -29.66 -28.36 -10.02
CA VAL A 375 -29.28 -27.50 -8.89
C VAL A 375 -29.93 -26.13 -9.01
N SER A 376 -29.96 -25.53 -10.20
CA SER A 376 -30.63 -24.24 -10.43
C SER A 376 -32.12 -24.28 -10.02
N GLU A 377 -32.79 -25.40 -10.22
CA GLU A 377 -34.20 -25.59 -9.84
C GLU A 377 -34.39 -25.81 -8.33
N HIS A 378 -33.39 -26.34 -7.60
CA HIS A 378 -33.53 -26.70 -6.18
C HIS A 378 -32.68 -25.86 -5.20
N LEU A 379 -31.76 -25.02 -5.68
CA LEU A 379 -30.82 -24.28 -4.82
C LEU A 379 -31.53 -23.32 -3.83
N HIS A 380 -32.67 -22.77 -4.21
CA HIS A 380 -33.51 -21.93 -3.35
C HIS A 380 -33.91 -22.64 -2.04
N GLU A 381 -34.08 -23.96 -2.07
CA GLU A 381 -34.45 -24.76 -0.89
C GLU A 381 -33.30 -24.85 0.13
N TRP A 382 -32.05 -24.88 -0.34
CA TRP A 382 -30.88 -24.81 0.53
C TRP A 382 -30.66 -23.40 1.07
N ILE A 383 -30.88 -22.38 0.23
CA ILE A 383 -30.84 -20.98 0.66
C ILE A 383 -31.85 -20.74 1.79
N ASP A 384 -33.04 -21.35 1.73
CA ASP A 384 -34.04 -21.28 2.81
C ASP A 384 -33.52 -21.80 4.16
N LEU A 385 -32.68 -22.85 4.15
CA LEU A 385 -32.08 -23.42 5.36
C LEU A 385 -31.00 -22.52 5.94
N ILE A 386 -30.15 -21.94 5.10
CA ILE A 386 -28.93 -21.24 5.52
C ILE A 386 -29.15 -19.74 5.74
N PHE A 387 -29.84 -19.07 4.81
CA PHE A 387 -30.06 -17.61 4.83
C PHE A 387 -31.54 -17.22 4.94
N GLY A 388 -32.46 -18.16 4.73
CA GLY A 388 -33.88 -17.90 4.60
C GLY A 388 -34.72 -18.29 5.81
N TYR A 389 -36.00 -18.50 5.57
CA TYR A 389 -37.02 -18.59 6.62
C TYR A 389 -36.95 -19.89 7.45
N LYS A 390 -36.26 -20.93 6.98
CA LYS A 390 -36.04 -22.20 7.70
C LYS A 390 -34.78 -22.20 8.58
N GLN A 391 -34.12 -21.05 8.74
CA GLN A 391 -32.94 -20.92 9.59
C GLN A 391 -33.30 -20.95 11.09
N ARG A 392 -34.46 -20.40 11.47
CA ARG A 392 -34.90 -20.25 12.87
C ARG A 392 -36.39 -20.55 13.06
N GLY A 393 -36.83 -20.65 14.31
CA GLY A 393 -38.26 -20.80 14.66
C GLY A 393 -38.85 -22.18 14.36
N SER A 394 -40.17 -22.26 14.24
CA SER A 394 -40.90 -23.51 14.00
C SER A 394 -40.54 -24.17 12.67
N GLU A 395 -40.23 -23.37 11.65
CA GLU A 395 -39.84 -23.84 10.33
C GLU A 395 -38.48 -24.53 10.36
N ALA A 396 -37.53 -24.02 11.16
CA ALA A 396 -36.27 -24.71 11.40
C ALA A 396 -36.47 -26.06 12.11
N VAL A 397 -37.38 -26.14 13.08
CA VAL A 397 -37.71 -27.41 13.75
C VAL A 397 -38.31 -28.41 12.74
N ALA A 398 -39.25 -27.96 11.92
CA ALA A 398 -39.89 -28.79 10.89
C ALA A 398 -38.90 -29.27 9.81
N ALA A 399 -37.92 -28.45 9.47
CA ALA A 399 -36.85 -28.77 8.52
C ALA A 399 -35.67 -29.55 9.15
N HIS A 400 -35.72 -29.81 10.46
CA HIS A 400 -34.64 -30.41 11.24
C HIS A 400 -33.33 -29.61 11.19
N ASN A 401 -33.40 -28.28 11.29
CA ASN A 401 -32.30 -27.34 11.03
C ASN A 401 -31.96 -26.46 12.26
N VAL A 402 -31.98 -27.04 13.46
CA VAL A 402 -31.78 -26.29 14.72
C VAL A 402 -30.37 -26.54 15.30
N PHE A 403 -29.55 -25.49 15.34
CA PHE A 403 -28.20 -25.50 15.88
C PHE A 403 -28.14 -25.03 17.33
N HIS A 404 -26.97 -25.15 17.95
CA HIS A 404 -26.74 -24.67 19.31
C HIS A 404 -27.08 -23.16 19.42
N PRO A 405 -27.77 -22.71 20.49
CA PRO A 405 -28.26 -21.33 20.61
C PRO A 405 -27.19 -20.24 20.43
N PHE A 406 -25.98 -20.48 20.93
CA PHE A 406 -24.87 -19.53 20.83
C PHE A 406 -24.35 -19.30 19.40
N THR A 407 -24.76 -20.13 18.44
CA THR A 407 -24.39 -19.93 17.04
C THR A 407 -25.23 -18.84 16.37
N TYR A 408 -26.38 -18.47 16.94
CA TYR A 408 -27.29 -17.49 16.34
C TYR A 408 -26.99 -16.07 16.82
N GLU A 409 -27.01 -15.11 15.89
CA GLU A 409 -26.98 -13.67 16.22
C GLU A 409 -28.05 -13.32 17.26
N GLY A 410 -27.64 -12.59 18.31
CA GLY A 410 -28.49 -12.22 19.44
C GLY A 410 -28.76 -13.34 20.45
N GLY A 411 -28.15 -14.52 20.29
CA GLY A 411 -28.30 -15.65 21.21
C GLY A 411 -27.68 -15.45 22.59
N VAL A 412 -26.77 -14.47 22.72
CA VAL A 412 -26.11 -14.07 23.97
C VAL A 412 -25.95 -12.55 23.99
N ASP A 413 -26.38 -11.91 25.08
CA ASP A 413 -26.05 -10.51 25.35
C ASP A 413 -24.70 -10.43 26.10
N CYS A 414 -23.63 -10.20 25.35
CA CYS A 414 -22.27 -10.14 25.89
C CYS A 414 -22.02 -8.93 26.81
N ASP A 415 -22.88 -7.90 26.76
CA ASP A 415 -22.75 -6.70 27.60
C ASP A 415 -23.44 -6.88 28.96
N SER A 416 -24.36 -7.85 29.05
CA SER A 416 -25.00 -8.25 30.31
C SER A 416 -24.11 -9.11 31.24
N ILE A 417 -22.96 -9.59 30.76
CA ILE A 417 -22.06 -10.47 31.51
C ILE A 417 -21.02 -9.64 32.26
N GLU A 418 -21.15 -9.58 33.60
CA GLU A 418 -20.23 -8.84 34.48
C GLU A 418 -18.91 -9.59 34.73
N ASP A 419 -18.91 -10.93 34.72
CA ASP A 419 -17.73 -11.75 34.98
C ASP A 419 -16.83 -11.86 33.72
N PRO A 420 -15.59 -11.33 33.76
CA PRO A 420 -14.67 -11.38 32.62
C PRO A 420 -14.32 -12.80 32.17
N ASP A 421 -14.17 -13.76 33.10
CA ASP A 421 -13.79 -15.12 32.76
C ASP A 421 -14.96 -15.85 32.06
N GLN A 422 -16.19 -15.63 32.53
CA GLN A 422 -17.40 -16.11 31.86
C GLN A 422 -17.58 -15.49 30.47
N LYS A 423 -17.35 -14.18 30.33
CA LYS A 423 -17.43 -13.48 29.05
C LYS A 423 -16.42 -14.04 28.04
N ILE A 424 -15.18 -14.28 28.46
CA ILE A 424 -14.14 -14.87 27.61
C ILE A 424 -14.52 -16.29 27.20
N ALA A 425 -14.92 -17.15 28.14
CA ALA A 425 -15.32 -18.53 27.83
C ALA A 425 -16.47 -18.59 26.80
N MET A 426 -17.43 -17.68 26.92
CA MET A 426 -18.55 -17.58 25.97
C MET A 426 -18.12 -17.06 24.59
N LEU A 427 -17.26 -16.03 24.55
CA LEU A 427 -16.71 -15.53 23.28
C LEU A 427 -15.87 -16.60 22.56
N THR A 428 -15.04 -17.34 23.30
CA THR A 428 -14.28 -18.47 22.75
C THR A 428 -15.21 -19.52 22.16
N GLN A 429 -16.31 -19.85 22.84
CA GLN A 429 -17.30 -20.80 22.32
C GLN A 429 -17.93 -20.33 21.00
N ILE A 430 -18.28 -19.05 20.88
CA ILE A 430 -18.85 -18.48 19.66
C ILE A 430 -17.84 -18.51 18.50
N LEU A 431 -16.59 -18.12 18.78
CA LEU A 431 -15.55 -18.01 17.76
C LEU A 431 -15.04 -19.38 17.28
N GLU A 432 -14.93 -20.38 18.17
CA GLU A 432 -14.35 -21.69 17.83
C GLU A 432 -15.37 -22.67 17.23
N PHE A 433 -16.64 -22.60 17.64
CA PHE A 433 -17.65 -23.62 17.29
C PHE A 433 -18.58 -23.21 16.14
N GLY A 434 -18.32 -22.06 15.52
CA GLY A 434 -19.00 -21.59 14.31
C GLY A 434 -20.22 -20.72 14.59
N GLN A 435 -20.45 -19.76 13.69
CA GLN A 435 -21.56 -18.80 13.75
C GLN A 435 -22.53 -19.07 12.60
N THR A 436 -23.83 -18.95 12.82
CA THR A 436 -24.89 -19.05 11.79
C THR A 436 -24.93 -17.72 11.01
N PRO A 437 -25.03 -17.71 9.66
CA PRO A 437 -25.05 -16.46 8.91
C PRO A 437 -26.26 -15.61 9.30
N ARG A 438 -26.18 -14.30 9.05
CA ARG A 438 -27.33 -13.42 9.23
C ARG A 438 -28.50 -13.88 8.35
N GLN A 439 -29.71 -13.85 8.89
CA GLN A 439 -30.91 -14.20 8.15
C GLN A 439 -31.26 -13.08 7.17
N LEU A 440 -31.28 -13.38 5.88
CA LEU A 440 -31.56 -12.43 4.80
C LEU A 440 -33.03 -12.43 4.38
N PHE A 441 -33.68 -13.61 4.45
CA PHE A 441 -35.05 -13.77 3.99
C PHE A 441 -35.94 -14.40 5.05
N VAL A 442 -37.14 -13.86 5.21
CA VAL A 442 -38.17 -14.36 6.15
C VAL A 442 -39.34 -15.04 5.46
N THR A 443 -39.33 -15.08 4.12
CA THR A 443 -40.30 -15.80 3.28
C THR A 443 -39.58 -16.86 2.46
N PRO A 444 -40.30 -17.87 1.92
CA PRO A 444 -39.71 -18.85 1.01
C PRO A 444 -38.95 -18.20 -0.14
N HIS A 445 -37.71 -18.66 -0.36
CA HIS A 445 -36.85 -18.12 -1.39
C HIS A 445 -37.40 -18.46 -2.77
N PRO A 446 -37.53 -17.50 -3.69
CA PRO A 446 -38.02 -17.78 -5.03
C PRO A 446 -37.13 -18.75 -5.81
N GLN A 447 -37.74 -19.63 -6.62
CA GLN A 447 -37.02 -20.51 -7.53
C GLN A 447 -36.39 -19.72 -8.70
N ARG A 448 -35.27 -20.21 -9.24
CA ARG A 448 -34.63 -19.65 -10.44
C ARG A 448 -35.50 -19.90 -11.68
N ILE A 449 -35.63 -18.89 -12.56
CA ILE A 449 -36.39 -19.04 -13.81
C ILE A 449 -35.49 -19.72 -14.84
N THR A 450 -35.67 -21.01 -15.08
CA THR A 450 -34.94 -21.75 -16.11
C THR A 450 -35.62 -21.58 -17.48
N PRO A 451 -34.94 -21.00 -18.50
CA PRO A 451 -35.50 -20.90 -19.84
C PRO A 451 -35.55 -22.29 -20.47
N ARG A 452 -36.72 -22.72 -20.96
CA ARG A 452 -36.81 -23.86 -21.89
C ARG A 452 -36.20 -23.45 -23.22
N PHE A 453 -34.95 -23.81 -23.49
CA PHE A 453 -34.29 -23.44 -24.73
C PHE A 453 -34.75 -24.27 -25.92
N HIS A 454 -35.32 -23.59 -26.92
CA HIS A 454 -35.32 -24.02 -28.32
C HIS A 454 -34.02 -23.51 -28.97
N ASN A 455 -33.26 -24.45 -29.58
CA ASN A 455 -32.04 -24.21 -30.34
C ASN A 455 -32.20 -23.12 -31.41
N LEU A 456 -31.29 -22.14 -31.46
CA LEU A 456 -30.89 -21.45 -32.69
C LEU A 456 -29.45 -20.92 -32.53
N SER A 457 -28.56 -21.52 -33.30
CA SER A 457 -27.15 -21.17 -33.53
C SER A 457 -27.01 -20.00 -34.51
N ALA A 458 -26.25 -18.96 -34.17
CA ALA A 458 -25.64 -18.07 -35.16
C ALA A 458 -24.44 -17.32 -34.56
N THR A 459 -23.25 -17.59 -35.12
CA THR A 459 -22.02 -16.81 -34.96
C THR A 459 -22.04 -15.54 -35.82
N PRO A 460 -21.30 -14.49 -35.42
CA PRO A 460 -20.66 -13.64 -36.41
C PRO A 460 -19.16 -13.41 -36.15
N SER A 461 -18.44 -13.29 -37.26
CA SER A 461 -17.01 -13.13 -37.46
C SER A 461 -16.50 -11.70 -37.25
N LEU A 462 -15.24 -11.59 -36.80
CA LEU A 462 -14.42 -10.37 -36.77
C LEU A 462 -14.11 -9.82 -38.17
N SER A 463 -13.93 -8.49 -38.25
CA SER A 463 -13.06 -7.86 -39.25
C SER A 463 -12.33 -6.64 -38.68
N SER A 464 -11.01 -6.66 -38.83
CA SER A 464 -9.99 -5.65 -38.52
C SER A 464 -9.95 -4.49 -39.51
N SER A 465 -9.49 -3.30 -39.06
CA SER A 465 -8.78 -2.35 -39.93
C SER A 465 -7.93 -1.37 -39.11
N GLU A 466 -6.62 -1.47 -39.29
CA GLU A 466 -5.57 -0.52 -38.92
C GLU A 466 -5.64 0.74 -39.79
N LEU A 467 -5.15 1.87 -39.27
CA LEU A 467 -4.53 2.96 -40.04
C LEU A 467 -3.60 3.77 -39.11
N SER A 468 -2.38 4.01 -39.56
CA SER A 468 -1.32 4.79 -38.90
C SER A 468 -0.77 5.86 -39.89
N PRO A 469 0.22 6.70 -39.55
CA PRO A 469 0.05 8.15 -39.43
C PRO A 469 0.84 8.96 -40.48
N LEU A 470 0.53 10.25 -40.62
CA LEU A 470 1.29 11.22 -41.42
C LEU A 470 1.61 12.47 -40.60
N SER A 471 2.90 12.75 -40.44
CA SER A 471 3.46 13.98 -39.87
C SER A 471 3.84 14.97 -40.98
N PRO A 472 3.78 16.29 -40.74
CA PRO A 472 4.47 17.28 -41.57
C PRO A 472 5.69 17.90 -40.88
N SER A 473 6.80 17.83 -41.61
CA SER A 473 8.00 18.67 -41.69
C SER A 473 8.21 19.86 -40.73
N MET A 474 9.37 19.81 -40.06
CA MET A 474 10.04 20.88 -39.32
C MET A 474 10.75 21.86 -40.27
N GLU A 475 10.42 23.15 -40.18
CA GLU A 475 11.27 24.26 -40.67
C GLU A 475 11.78 25.07 -39.47
N SER A 476 13.11 25.30 -39.46
CA SER A 476 13.92 26.23 -38.65
C SER A 476 13.40 26.62 -37.24
N PHE A 477 13.82 25.87 -36.23
CA PHE A 477 13.47 26.11 -34.81
C PHE A 477 14.43 27.07 -34.07
N GLU A 478 15.59 27.42 -34.65
CA GLU A 478 16.59 28.22 -33.91
C GLU A 478 16.23 29.71 -33.83
N ASP A 479 15.72 30.33 -34.90
CA ASP A 479 15.39 31.78 -34.91
C ASP A 479 14.18 32.14 -34.02
N LEU A 480 13.23 31.21 -33.83
CA LEU A 480 12.05 31.43 -32.99
C LEU A 480 12.37 31.41 -31.49
N THR A 481 13.47 30.78 -31.07
CA THR A 481 13.81 30.64 -29.65
C THR A 481 14.39 31.93 -29.08
N GLU A 482 15.27 32.64 -29.79
CA GLU A 482 15.87 33.89 -29.29
C GLU A 482 14.87 35.05 -29.19
N GLU A 483 13.94 35.17 -30.14
CA GLU A 483 12.84 36.16 -30.02
C GLU A 483 11.91 35.82 -28.84
N SER A 484 11.61 34.53 -28.64
CA SER A 484 10.78 34.09 -27.51
C SER A 484 11.43 34.38 -26.15
N LYS A 485 12.75 34.18 -26.01
CA LYS A 485 13.51 34.51 -24.79
C LYS A 485 13.48 36.00 -24.50
N LYS A 486 13.74 36.85 -25.51
CA LYS A 486 13.65 38.31 -25.35
C LYS A 486 12.24 38.75 -24.94
N MET A 487 11.22 38.16 -25.53
CA MET A 487 9.83 38.45 -25.18
C MET A 487 9.50 38.02 -23.74
N ALA A 488 9.98 36.84 -23.30
CA ALA A 488 9.83 36.38 -21.92
C ALA A 488 10.46 37.35 -20.92
N TRP A 489 11.70 37.78 -21.18
CA TRP A 489 12.41 38.75 -20.34
C TRP A 489 11.72 40.11 -20.31
N SER A 490 11.13 40.56 -21.42
CA SER A 490 10.37 41.81 -21.46
C SER A 490 9.09 41.80 -20.61
N ASN A 491 8.56 40.61 -20.30
CA ASN A 491 7.34 40.39 -19.50
C ASN A 491 7.61 39.91 -18.07
N MET A 492 8.86 39.94 -17.58
CA MET A 492 9.20 39.52 -16.20
C MET A 492 8.56 40.40 -15.11
N ASN A 493 8.10 41.59 -15.47
CA ASN A 493 7.30 42.43 -14.59
C ASN A 493 5.87 41.92 -14.37
N LYS A 494 5.39 40.99 -15.20
CA LYS A 494 4.07 40.37 -15.13
C LYS A 494 4.18 38.87 -14.88
N LEU A 495 4.88 38.49 -13.81
CA LEU A 495 4.90 37.08 -13.40
C LEU A 495 3.58 36.72 -12.71
N ALA A 496 2.84 35.80 -13.31
CA ALA A 496 1.66 35.21 -12.72
C ALA A 496 2.03 33.98 -11.89
N LEU A 497 1.48 33.92 -10.68
CA LEU A 497 1.47 32.73 -9.85
C LEU A 497 0.62 31.66 -10.53
N GLN A 498 1.24 30.58 -11.04
CA GLN A 498 0.50 29.49 -11.66
C GLN A 498 0.05 28.46 -10.63
N SER A 499 0.95 28.05 -9.75
CA SER A 499 0.66 27.13 -8.66
C SER A 499 1.62 27.36 -7.49
N CYS A 500 1.13 27.11 -6.27
CA CYS A 500 1.91 27.11 -5.05
C CYS A 500 1.73 25.75 -4.37
N HIS A 501 2.84 25.11 -4.03
CA HIS A 501 2.86 23.83 -3.34
C HIS A 501 3.52 23.99 -1.98
N LYS A 502 2.82 23.61 -0.92
CA LYS A 502 3.36 23.53 0.44
C LYS A 502 3.73 22.09 0.74
N ILE A 503 5.01 21.84 1.02
CA ILE A 503 5.50 20.49 1.28
C ILE A 503 4.96 20.03 2.65
N HIS A 504 4.13 18.98 2.68
CA HIS A 504 3.57 18.41 3.92
C HIS A 504 4.39 17.26 4.50
N LYS A 505 5.29 16.65 3.71
CA LYS A 505 6.24 15.63 4.18
C LYS A 505 7.44 16.34 4.80
N GLU A 506 7.76 16.05 6.07
CA GLU A 506 8.94 16.63 6.74
C GLU A 506 10.25 16.25 6.03
N ALA A 507 10.25 15.14 5.26
CA ALA A 507 11.30 14.76 4.33
C ALA A 507 10.68 13.99 3.14
N VAL A 508 11.06 14.33 1.91
CA VAL A 508 10.81 13.47 0.75
C VAL A 508 11.81 12.31 0.85
N THR A 509 11.30 11.13 1.21
CA THR A 509 11.94 9.80 1.09
C THR A 509 13.41 9.72 1.52
N GLY A 510 13.67 9.34 2.77
CA GLY A 510 14.95 8.76 3.19
C GLY A 510 16.18 9.67 3.21
N ILE A 511 16.09 10.92 2.77
CA ILE A 511 17.20 11.88 2.82
C ILE A 511 17.13 12.68 4.12
N ALA A 512 17.73 12.14 5.18
CA ALA A 512 17.82 12.80 6.49
C ALA A 512 19.05 13.71 6.61
N VAL A 513 19.45 14.37 5.51
CA VAL A 513 20.71 15.13 5.44
C VAL A 513 20.46 16.56 4.98
N ALA A 514 21.23 17.52 5.51
CA ALA A 514 21.14 18.92 5.12
C ALA A 514 21.73 19.11 3.70
N LEU A 515 20.83 19.19 2.71
CA LEU A 515 21.20 19.44 1.32
C LEU A 515 21.53 20.92 1.08
N SER A 516 22.45 21.19 0.16
CA SER A 516 22.95 22.53 -0.16
C SER A 516 22.58 23.01 -1.57
N SER A 517 22.76 22.16 -2.58
CA SER A 517 22.49 22.46 -3.98
C SER A 517 22.02 21.20 -4.69
N CYS A 518 21.23 21.35 -5.75
CA CYS A 518 20.75 20.23 -6.55
C CYS A 518 20.67 20.59 -8.03
N LEU A 519 20.80 19.58 -8.88
CA LEU A 519 20.61 19.69 -10.33
C LEU A 519 20.08 18.37 -10.90
N MET A 520 19.57 18.42 -12.12
CA MET A 520 19.13 17.25 -12.88
C MET A 520 20.14 16.96 -13.98
N LEU A 521 20.44 15.68 -14.22
CA LEU A 521 21.25 15.28 -15.37
C LEU A 521 20.42 15.35 -16.67
N PRO A 522 21.05 15.48 -17.86
CA PRO A 522 20.33 15.66 -19.13
C PRO A 522 19.43 14.50 -19.56
N ASP A 523 19.56 13.34 -18.90
CA ASP A 523 18.73 12.18 -19.18
C ASP A 523 17.38 12.21 -18.44
N ASP A 524 17.13 13.24 -17.62
CA ASP A 524 15.94 13.45 -16.78
C ASP A 524 15.61 12.26 -15.87
N LYS A 525 16.58 11.38 -15.60
CA LYS A 525 16.39 10.20 -14.75
C LYS A 525 17.02 10.35 -13.38
N ILE A 526 18.07 11.16 -13.29
CA ILE A 526 18.90 11.30 -12.09
C ILE A 526 18.89 12.74 -11.59
N VAL A 527 18.61 12.87 -10.28
CA VAL A 527 18.83 14.12 -9.53
C VAL A 527 20.13 13.98 -8.75
N VAL A 528 20.99 14.99 -8.87
CA VAL A 528 22.23 15.11 -8.11
C VAL A 528 22.02 16.14 -7.01
N CYS A 529 22.32 15.77 -5.77
CA CYS A 529 22.18 16.66 -4.61
C CYS A 529 23.49 16.70 -3.82
N SER A 530 24.00 17.89 -3.53
CA SER A 530 25.12 18.08 -2.62
C SER A 530 24.64 18.29 -1.18
N SER A 531 25.52 17.98 -0.22
CA SER A 531 25.17 17.92 1.18
C SER A 531 26.28 18.46 2.09
N TRP A 532 25.89 18.86 3.30
CA TRP A 532 26.79 19.38 4.33
C TRP A 532 27.64 18.29 5.00
N ASP A 533 27.40 17.01 4.67
CA ASP A 533 28.17 15.86 5.13
C ASP A 533 29.31 15.46 4.18
N ASN A 534 29.75 16.42 3.35
CA ASN A 534 30.85 16.33 2.41
C ASN A 534 30.57 15.48 1.14
N ASN A 535 29.35 14.94 1.03
CA ASN A 535 28.96 14.06 -0.06
C ASN A 535 28.11 14.76 -1.13
N VAL A 536 28.16 14.18 -2.32
CA VAL A 536 27.23 14.39 -3.42
C VAL A 536 26.50 13.08 -3.68
N TYR A 537 25.17 13.15 -3.74
CA TYR A 537 24.27 12.02 -3.85
C TYR A 537 23.57 11.99 -5.20
N PHE A 538 23.45 10.81 -5.78
CA PHE A 538 22.76 10.57 -7.05
C PHE A 538 21.49 9.77 -6.77
N TYR A 539 20.33 10.35 -7.05
CA TYR A 539 19.02 9.75 -6.83
C TYR A 539 18.34 9.44 -8.15
N SER A 540 17.81 8.22 -8.26
CA SER A 540 16.94 7.87 -9.38
C SER A 540 15.52 8.37 -9.14
N ILE A 541 15.00 9.13 -10.09
CA ILE A 541 13.63 9.65 -10.07
C ILE A 541 12.62 8.50 -10.20
N ALA A 542 12.87 7.57 -11.14
CA ALA A 542 11.96 6.46 -11.41
C ALA A 542 11.78 5.49 -10.22
N TYR A 543 12.84 5.30 -9.43
CA TYR A 543 12.84 4.32 -8.32
C TYR A 543 12.79 4.96 -6.93
N GLY A 544 12.88 6.29 -6.83
CA GLY A 544 12.88 7.01 -5.55
C GLY A 544 14.00 6.58 -4.58
N ARG A 545 15.15 6.14 -5.11
CA ARG A 545 16.26 5.61 -4.29
C ARG A 545 17.61 6.18 -4.70
N ARG A 546 18.54 6.22 -3.75
CA ARG A 546 19.95 6.57 -3.99
C ARG A 546 20.62 5.49 -4.85
N GLN A 547 21.22 5.90 -5.97
CA GLN A 547 22.00 5.04 -6.84
C GLN A 547 23.49 5.04 -6.48
N ASP A 548 24.07 6.24 -6.29
CA ASP A 548 25.50 6.38 -6.01
C ASP A 548 25.77 7.52 -5.03
N THR A 549 26.99 7.53 -4.48
CA THR A 549 27.51 8.56 -3.58
C THR A 549 28.95 8.89 -3.94
N LEU A 550 29.20 10.18 -4.18
CA LEU A 550 30.53 10.76 -4.34
C LEU A 550 30.92 11.49 -3.06
N MET A 551 31.93 10.99 -2.35
CA MET A 551 32.60 11.72 -1.27
C MET A 551 33.62 12.66 -1.91
N GLY A 552 33.20 13.88 -2.23
CA GLY A 552 34.00 14.80 -3.04
C GLY A 552 34.95 15.69 -2.23
N HIS A 553 34.58 16.03 -0.99
CA HIS A 553 35.23 17.10 -0.23
C HIS A 553 35.48 16.70 1.22
N ASP A 554 36.19 17.56 1.96
CA ASP A 554 36.49 17.37 3.39
C ASP A 554 35.60 18.24 4.30
N ASP A 555 34.78 19.12 3.72
CA ASP A 555 33.76 19.93 4.37
C ASP A 555 32.52 20.04 3.46
N ALA A 556 31.47 20.73 3.93
CA ALA A 556 30.20 20.91 3.26
C ALA A 556 30.35 21.31 1.79
N VAL A 557 29.79 20.49 0.90
CA VAL A 557 29.71 20.82 -0.53
C VAL A 557 28.65 21.90 -0.67
N SER A 558 29.04 23.10 -1.10
CA SER A 558 28.20 24.30 -1.06
C SER A 558 27.40 24.50 -2.34
N HIS A 559 27.98 24.17 -3.50
CA HIS A 559 27.34 24.34 -4.80
C HIS A 559 27.83 23.29 -5.80
N ILE A 560 26.95 22.90 -6.72
CA ILE A 560 27.28 21.97 -7.81
C ILE A 560 26.84 22.51 -9.16
N CYS A 561 27.59 22.17 -10.21
CA CYS A 561 27.24 22.44 -11.60
C CYS A 561 27.63 21.24 -12.46
N TRP A 562 26.85 20.92 -13.48
CA TRP A 562 27.11 19.80 -14.38
C TRP A 562 27.17 20.30 -15.82
N ARG A 563 28.18 19.85 -16.57
CA ARG A 563 28.32 20.14 -18.00
C ARG A 563 29.22 19.12 -18.69
N ASP A 564 28.84 18.66 -19.88
CA ASP A 564 29.66 17.82 -20.78
C ASP A 564 30.32 16.63 -20.06
N ASP A 565 29.53 15.83 -19.34
CA ASP A 565 29.98 14.69 -18.52
C ASP A 565 31.01 15.04 -17.43
N LYS A 566 30.99 16.29 -16.96
CA LYS A 566 31.79 16.75 -15.84
C LYS A 566 30.92 17.36 -14.75
N LEU A 567 31.20 16.97 -13.52
CA LEU A 567 30.58 17.53 -12.33
C LEU A 567 31.58 18.46 -11.63
N TYR A 568 31.16 19.70 -11.40
CA TYR A 568 31.92 20.73 -10.72
C TYR A 568 31.34 20.90 -9.32
N THR A 569 32.18 20.79 -8.29
CA THR A 569 31.77 20.84 -6.89
C THR A 569 32.56 21.92 -6.16
N ALA A 570 31.87 22.87 -5.53
CA ALA A 570 32.47 23.83 -4.60
C ALA A 570 32.25 23.37 -3.16
N SER A 571 33.20 23.66 -2.27
CA SER A 571 33.09 23.33 -0.86
C SER A 571 33.68 24.40 0.06
N TRP A 572 33.25 24.35 1.31
CA TRP A 572 33.82 25.13 2.40
C TRP A 572 35.22 24.66 2.82
N ASP A 573 35.71 23.53 2.29
CA ASP A 573 37.11 23.11 2.39
C ASP A 573 38.08 23.98 1.59
N SER A 574 37.58 25.06 0.97
CA SER A 574 38.32 26.04 0.17
C SER A 574 38.78 25.50 -1.18
N THR A 575 38.15 24.43 -1.68
CA THR A 575 38.45 23.85 -2.99
C THR A 575 37.25 23.86 -3.93
N VAL A 576 37.54 23.92 -5.23
CA VAL A 576 36.61 23.51 -6.29
C VAL A 576 37.21 22.32 -7.01
N LYS A 577 36.44 21.24 -7.12
CA LYS A 577 36.88 19.99 -7.77
C LYS A 577 36.05 19.69 -9.01
N ILE A 578 36.71 19.16 -10.03
CA ILE A 578 36.08 18.70 -11.28
C ILE A 578 36.17 17.19 -11.36
N TRP A 579 35.04 16.53 -11.50
CA TRP A 579 34.92 15.07 -11.58
C TRP A 579 34.46 14.65 -12.96
N LYS A 580 35.07 13.61 -13.51
CA LYS A 580 34.49 12.91 -14.66
C LYS A 580 33.25 12.16 -14.21
N CYS A 581 32.12 12.45 -14.84
CA CYS A 581 30.79 12.03 -14.43
C CYS A 581 29.92 11.81 -15.68
N VAL A 582 29.98 10.59 -16.24
CA VAL A 582 29.20 10.21 -17.43
C VAL A 582 27.80 9.83 -16.98
N ALA A 583 26.78 10.54 -17.48
CA ALA A 583 25.39 10.33 -17.03
C ALA A 583 24.90 8.89 -17.27
N ASP A 584 25.25 8.30 -18.42
CA ASP A 584 24.87 6.93 -18.77
C ASP A 584 25.44 5.88 -17.80
N ASP A 585 26.67 6.09 -17.29
CA ASP A 585 27.30 5.14 -16.37
C ASP A 585 26.56 5.09 -15.02
N ILE A 586 26.08 6.24 -14.53
CA ILE A 586 25.33 6.38 -13.27
C ILE A 586 23.97 5.69 -13.39
N SER A 587 23.33 5.79 -14.55
CA SER A 587 22.03 5.16 -14.81
C SER A 587 22.11 3.62 -14.78
N SER A 588 23.31 3.06 -14.96
CA SER A 588 23.57 1.63 -14.92
C SER A 588 23.74 1.15 -13.46
N ASN A 589 23.30 -0.07 -13.11
CA ASN A 589 23.48 -0.64 -11.76
C ASN A 589 24.96 -0.98 -11.42
N LYS A 590 25.95 -0.42 -12.12
CA LYS A 590 27.37 -0.58 -11.82
C LYS A 590 27.84 0.58 -10.96
N ARG A 591 28.75 0.31 -10.02
CA ARG A 591 29.36 1.35 -9.20
C ARG A 591 30.17 2.29 -10.10
N THR A 592 29.83 3.57 -10.11
CA THR A 592 30.48 4.56 -10.96
C THR A 592 31.85 4.87 -10.39
N GLN A 593 32.85 4.95 -11.26
CA GLN A 593 34.16 5.47 -10.87
C GLN A 593 34.19 6.97 -11.17
N PHE A 594 34.32 7.78 -10.12
CA PHE A 594 34.48 9.23 -10.24
C PHE A 594 35.96 9.56 -10.26
N ASP A 595 36.46 9.96 -11.44
CA ASP A 595 37.86 10.38 -11.58
C ASP A 595 37.97 11.89 -11.36
N LEU A 596 38.83 12.30 -10.42
CA LEU A 596 39.16 13.71 -10.21
C LEU A 596 40.03 14.21 -11.38
N LEU A 597 39.54 15.22 -12.10
CA LEU A 597 40.18 15.80 -13.26
C LEU A 597 41.03 17.04 -12.92
N ALA A 598 40.54 17.88 -12.02
CA ALA A 598 41.20 19.11 -11.60
C ALA A 598 40.73 19.57 -10.22
N GLU A 599 41.57 20.35 -9.55
CA GLU A 599 41.32 20.94 -8.24
C GLU A 599 41.84 22.38 -8.22
N PHE A 600 41.00 23.31 -7.74
CA PHE A 600 41.30 24.74 -7.65
C PHE A 600 41.23 25.19 -6.20
N GLU A 601 42.37 25.60 -5.66
CA GLU A 601 42.50 26.04 -4.26
C GLU A 601 42.19 27.54 -4.10
N HIS A 602 41.52 27.88 -3.02
CA HIS A 602 41.15 29.24 -2.63
C HIS A 602 41.65 29.54 -1.21
N GLU A 603 41.77 30.83 -0.88
CA GLU A 603 42.17 31.25 0.47
C GLU A 603 41.04 31.12 1.52
N ALA A 604 39.80 30.93 1.06
CA ALA A 604 38.62 30.82 1.91
C ALA A 604 37.59 29.86 1.31
N GLY A 605 36.66 29.39 2.14
CA GLY A 605 35.59 28.48 1.74
C GLY A 605 34.78 29.01 0.55
N VAL A 606 34.59 28.18 -0.47
CA VAL A 606 33.88 28.54 -1.70
C VAL A 606 32.39 28.30 -1.49
N ASN A 607 31.56 29.30 -1.79
CA ASN A 607 30.11 29.21 -1.59
C ASN A 607 29.31 28.97 -2.87
N THR A 608 29.80 29.45 -4.00
CA THR A 608 29.08 29.38 -5.28
C THR A 608 30.08 29.26 -6.42
N LEU A 609 29.65 28.62 -7.50
CA LEU A 609 30.39 28.56 -8.74
C LEU A 609 29.43 28.68 -9.93
N ASP A 610 29.94 29.15 -11.06
CA ASP A 610 29.24 29.11 -12.34
C ASP A 610 30.22 28.94 -13.50
N LEU A 611 29.72 28.38 -14.61
CA LEU A 611 30.48 28.13 -15.82
C LEU A 611 30.07 29.10 -16.93
N SER A 612 31.05 29.59 -17.68
CA SER A 612 30.76 30.32 -18.91
C SER A 612 29.92 29.46 -19.88
N PRO A 613 29.03 30.06 -20.70
CA PRO A 613 28.28 29.37 -21.76
C PRO A 613 29.14 28.48 -22.68
N ALA A 614 30.41 28.83 -22.90
CA ALA A 614 31.36 28.04 -23.69
C ALA A 614 32.02 26.89 -22.91
N GLY A 615 31.88 26.84 -21.58
CA GLY A 615 32.45 25.82 -20.71
C GLY A 615 33.97 25.90 -20.55
N THR A 616 34.59 27.05 -20.87
CA THR A 616 36.04 27.25 -20.82
C THR A 616 36.49 28.01 -19.58
N LEU A 617 35.65 28.90 -19.06
CA LEU A 617 35.90 29.70 -17.88
C LEU A 617 35.00 29.26 -16.72
N LEU A 618 35.53 29.38 -15.51
CA LEU A 618 34.85 29.09 -14.24
C LEU A 618 34.94 30.34 -13.34
N ALA A 619 33.81 30.78 -12.80
CA ALA A 619 33.74 31.85 -11.81
C ALA A 619 33.38 31.24 -10.46
N THR A 620 34.08 31.65 -9.40
CA THR A 620 33.86 31.16 -8.03
C THR A 620 33.72 32.31 -7.06
N GLY A 621 32.77 32.19 -6.12
CA GLY A 621 32.54 33.17 -5.07
C GLY A 621 32.79 32.60 -3.68
N THR A 622 33.59 33.28 -2.87
CA THR A 622 33.97 32.82 -1.53
C THR A 622 33.12 33.43 -0.41
N LYS A 623 33.26 32.88 0.79
CA LYS A 623 32.65 33.40 2.03
C LYS A 623 33.17 34.79 2.42
N GLU A 624 34.36 35.16 2.00
CA GLU A 624 35.00 36.45 2.32
C GLU A 624 34.78 37.52 1.22
N GLY A 625 33.84 37.29 0.30
CA GLY A 625 33.49 38.31 -0.71
C GLY A 625 34.44 38.39 -1.90
N THR A 626 35.27 37.36 -2.12
CA THR A 626 36.21 37.32 -3.25
C THR A 626 35.61 36.54 -4.41
N LEU A 627 35.60 37.17 -5.59
CA LEU A 627 35.28 36.57 -6.87
C LEU A 627 36.60 36.17 -7.56
N THR A 628 36.71 34.91 -7.96
CA THR A 628 37.88 34.41 -8.70
C THR A 628 37.44 33.86 -10.04
N LEU A 629 38.16 34.25 -11.09
CA LEU A 629 37.97 33.77 -12.46
C LEU A 629 39.10 32.81 -12.81
N TRP A 630 38.73 31.65 -13.34
CA TRP A 630 39.64 30.56 -13.68
C TRP A 630 39.50 30.21 -15.16
N ASP A 631 40.62 29.86 -15.77
CA ASP A 631 40.64 29.10 -17.02
C ASP A 631 40.65 27.61 -16.66
N ILE A 632 39.68 26.84 -17.14
CA ILE A 632 39.58 25.42 -16.79
C ILE A 632 40.77 24.62 -17.35
N ALA A 633 41.41 25.09 -18.43
CA ALA A 633 42.58 24.46 -19.01
C ALA A 633 43.88 24.74 -18.20
N SER A 634 43.85 25.71 -17.28
CA SER A 634 45.02 26.15 -16.52
C SER A 634 44.78 26.09 -15.01
N PRO A 635 45.74 25.62 -14.21
CA PRO A 635 45.57 25.56 -12.76
C PRO A 635 45.69 26.93 -12.07
N LEU A 636 45.98 28.01 -12.80
CA LEU A 636 46.19 29.34 -12.24
C LEU A 636 44.94 30.22 -12.39
N PRO A 637 44.61 31.04 -11.37
CA PRO A 637 43.53 32.00 -11.48
C PRO A 637 43.89 33.06 -12.53
N LEU A 638 42.94 33.41 -13.39
CA LEU A 638 43.07 34.49 -14.36
C LEU A 638 43.01 35.85 -13.66
N ASN A 639 41.99 36.03 -12.82
CA ASN A 639 41.75 37.26 -12.07
C ASN A 639 41.14 36.91 -10.70
N GLN A 640 41.47 37.73 -9.70
CA GLN A 640 40.90 37.63 -8.35
C GLN A 640 40.53 39.03 -7.87
N LEU A 641 39.28 39.21 -7.44
CA LEU A 641 38.72 40.50 -7.07
C LEU A 641 37.89 40.39 -5.80
N THR A 642 38.25 41.15 -4.77
CA THR A 642 37.40 41.35 -3.60
C THR A 642 36.32 42.38 -3.96
N CYS A 643 35.14 41.87 -4.31
CA CYS A 643 34.02 42.69 -4.80
C CYS A 643 32.89 42.87 -3.78
N HIS A 644 32.83 42.01 -2.76
CA HIS A 644 31.86 42.10 -1.67
C HIS A 644 32.54 42.20 -0.32
N SER A 645 31.87 42.82 0.67
CA SER A 645 32.36 42.89 2.05
C SER A 645 31.92 41.71 2.93
N GLY A 646 31.26 40.71 2.34
CA GLY A 646 30.72 39.54 3.01
C GLY A 646 30.51 38.39 2.04
N LYS A 647 29.80 37.34 2.46
CA LYS A 647 29.63 36.11 1.69
C LYS A 647 28.99 36.38 0.32
N ILE A 648 29.60 35.86 -0.75
CA ILE A 648 28.96 35.83 -2.08
C ILE A 648 27.93 34.70 -2.09
N HIS A 649 26.66 35.04 -2.28
CA HIS A 649 25.56 34.07 -2.30
C HIS A 649 25.48 33.32 -3.63
N GLN A 650 25.53 34.03 -4.75
CA GLN A 650 25.49 33.45 -6.09
C GLN A 650 26.36 34.27 -7.06
N VAL A 651 26.96 33.59 -8.04
CA VAL A 651 27.64 34.18 -9.19
C VAL A 651 27.03 33.63 -10.47
N ALA A 652 27.02 34.41 -11.55
CA ALA A 652 26.64 33.93 -12.88
C ALA A 652 27.35 34.68 -13.99
N PHE A 653 27.70 33.99 -15.07
CA PHE A 653 28.17 34.62 -16.31
C PHE A 653 27.00 35.22 -17.09
N SER A 654 27.28 36.31 -17.81
CA SER A 654 26.37 36.82 -18.83
C SER A 654 26.27 35.83 -19.99
N PRO A 655 25.14 35.80 -20.73
CA PRO A 655 25.00 34.93 -21.89
C PRO A 655 26.09 35.14 -22.97
N ASP A 656 26.64 36.35 -23.07
CA ASP A 656 27.74 36.68 -23.99
C ASP A 656 29.15 36.37 -23.41
N SER A 657 29.23 35.84 -22.18
CA SER A 657 30.47 35.53 -21.43
C SER A 657 31.40 36.72 -21.17
N ARG A 658 30.93 37.96 -21.33
CA ARG A 658 31.76 39.17 -21.14
C ARG A 658 31.74 39.70 -19.72
N HIS A 659 30.68 39.39 -18.98
CA HIS A 659 30.43 39.95 -17.66
C HIS A 659 30.10 38.84 -16.66
N ILE A 660 30.39 39.10 -15.39
CA ILE A 660 29.97 38.25 -14.27
C ILE A 660 29.13 39.12 -13.33
N LEU A 661 27.98 38.61 -12.94
CA LEU A 661 27.14 39.19 -11.91
C LEU A 661 27.33 38.40 -10.62
N SER A 662 27.56 39.09 -9.51
CA SER A 662 27.62 38.50 -8.17
C SER A 662 26.67 39.22 -7.21
N VAL A 663 26.06 38.44 -6.31
CA VAL A 663 25.24 38.95 -5.21
C VAL A 663 25.80 38.52 -3.88
N GLY A 664 25.77 39.41 -2.88
CA GLY A 664 26.40 39.18 -1.58
C GLY A 664 25.55 39.58 -0.37
N GLU A 665 26.03 39.15 0.79
CA GLU A 665 25.50 39.46 2.13
C GLU A 665 25.56 40.98 2.44
N ASP A 666 26.37 41.73 1.70
CA ASP A 666 26.45 43.19 1.76
C ASP A 666 25.31 43.92 1.02
N SER A 667 24.28 43.18 0.59
CA SER A 667 23.13 43.71 -0.15
C SER A 667 23.51 44.40 -1.47
N CYS A 668 24.64 44.03 -2.07
CA CYS A 668 25.09 44.57 -3.34
C CYS A 668 24.92 43.55 -4.47
N LEU A 669 24.60 44.04 -5.67
CA LEU A 669 24.77 43.36 -6.95
C LEU A 669 26.01 43.96 -7.61
N VAL A 670 27.01 43.16 -7.95
CA VAL A 670 28.25 43.64 -8.57
C VAL A 670 28.43 43.02 -9.94
N VAL A 671 28.67 43.86 -10.95
CA VAL A 671 28.99 43.44 -12.32
C VAL A 671 30.49 43.62 -12.54
N THR A 672 31.16 42.55 -12.94
CA THR A 672 32.61 42.50 -13.18
C THR A 672 32.88 42.17 -14.65
N ASP A 673 33.88 42.82 -15.24
CA ASP A 673 34.36 42.53 -16.58
C ASP A 673 35.24 41.28 -16.59
N VAL A 674 34.91 40.29 -17.44
CA VAL A 674 35.64 39.02 -17.51
C VAL A 674 37.05 39.21 -18.07
N GLN A 675 37.23 40.09 -19.05
CA GLN A 675 38.50 40.26 -19.76
C GLN A 675 39.54 41.00 -18.92
N THR A 676 39.13 42.05 -18.21
CA THR A 676 40.01 42.92 -17.43
C THR A 676 40.03 42.59 -15.94
N GLY A 677 39.04 41.83 -15.45
CA GLY A 677 38.88 41.55 -14.01
C GLY A 677 38.49 42.79 -13.19
N MET A 678 38.03 43.87 -13.85
CA MET A 678 37.67 45.11 -13.19
C MET A 678 36.18 45.19 -12.89
N LEU A 679 35.85 45.86 -11.79
CA LEU A 679 34.47 46.15 -11.41
C LEU A 679 33.87 47.19 -12.38
N ILE A 680 32.74 46.85 -12.99
CA ILE A 680 32.00 47.73 -13.92
C ILE A 680 30.96 48.54 -13.15
N ALA A 681 30.16 47.87 -12.32
CA ALA A 681 29.06 48.50 -11.60
C ALA A 681 28.80 47.82 -10.26
N THR A 682 28.40 48.62 -9.27
CA THR A 682 27.87 48.15 -7.99
C THR A 682 26.49 48.77 -7.81
N VAL A 683 25.47 47.92 -7.65
CA VAL A 683 24.08 48.33 -7.40
C VAL A 683 23.72 47.93 -5.98
N HIS A 684 23.33 48.90 -5.16
CA HIS A 684 22.89 48.65 -3.80
C HIS A 684 21.41 48.29 -3.76
N ALA A 685 21.09 47.15 -3.18
CA ALA A 685 19.74 46.74 -2.87
C ALA A 685 19.34 47.15 -1.46
N GLU A 686 18.02 47.21 -1.20
CA GLU A 686 17.50 47.48 0.14
C GLU A 686 17.76 46.34 1.12
N GLN A 687 17.89 45.11 0.61
CA GLN A 687 18.10 43.89 1.38
C GLN A 687 18.96 42.89 0.61
N GLU A 688 19.50 41.91 1.32
CA GLU A 688 20.30 40.82 0.78
C GLU A 688 19.54 40.06 -0.33
N GLN A 689 20.21 39.91 -1.47
CA GLN A 689 19.75 39.07 -2.58
C GLN A 689 20.48 37.73 -2.49
N ARG A 690 19.74 36.61 -2.44
CA ARG A 690 20.31 35.28 -2.19
C ARG A 690 20.45 34.45 -3.47
N CYS A 691 19.57 34.66 -4.43
CA CYS A 691 19.61 33.99 -5.71
C CYS A 691 19.14 34.89 -6.85
N PHE A 692 19.53 34.59 -8.09
CA PHE A 692 19.08 35.34 -9.26
C PHE A 692 19.15 34.54 -10.58
N CYS A 693 18.44 35.06 -11.58
CA CYS A 693 18.60 34.74 -13.00
C CYS A 693 18.90 36.02 -13.79
N TRP A 694 19.66 35.93 -14.88
CA TRP A 694 20.18 37.10 -15.61
C TRP A 694 20.27 36.85 -17.12
N ASP A 695 19.83 37.82 -17.94
CA ASP A 695 19.92 37.78 -19.42
C ASP A 695 21.02 38.69 -20.02
N GLY A 696 21.80 39.37 -19.17
CA GLY A 696 22.76 40.42 -19.57
C GLY A 696 22.28 41.84 -19.23
N ASN A 697 20.98 42.14 -19.38
CA ASN A 697 20.43 43.48 -19.14
C ASN A 697 19.53 43.53 -17.89
N THR A 698 18.67 42.54 -17.74
CA THR A 698 17.63 42.40 -16.72
C THR A 698 17.99 41.28 -15.75
N VAL A 699 17.82 41.53 -14.45
CA VAL A 699 18.04 40.53 -13.40
C VAL A 699 16.74 40.27 -12.67
N LEU A 700 16.38 39.00 -12.50
CA LEU A 700 15.34 38.59 -11.55
C LEU A 700 16.04 38.03 -10.31
N SER A 701 15.90 38.69 -9.16
CA SER A 701 16.56 38.27 -7.91
C SER A 701 15.56 37.93 -6.82
N GLY A 702 15.90 36.96 -5.97
CA GLY A 702 15.15 36.58 -4.77
C GLY A 702 15.83 37.10 -3.51
N GLY A 703 15.08 37.86 -2.70
CA GLY A 703 15.60 38.54 -1.51
C GLY A 703 15.31 37.82 -0.19
N MET A 704 15.96 38.32 0.88
CA MET A 704 15.74 37.88 2.27
C MET A 704 14.31 38.14 2.78
N SER A 705 13.62 39.17 2.25
CA SER A 705 12.21 39.45 2.59
C SER A 705 11.21 38.43 2.05
N GLY A 706 11.62 37.60 1.08
CA GLY A 706 10.71 36.74 0.31
C GLY A 706 10.18 37.38 -0.97
N ASP A 707 10.56 38.62 -1.27
CA ASP A 707 10.19 39.29 -2.53
C ASP A 707 11.12 38.88 -3.68
N LEU A 708 10.54 38.83 -4.88
CA LEU A 708 11.29 38.82 -6.14
C LEU A 708 11.43 40.24 -6.66
N SER A 709 12.63 40.64 -7.07
CA SER A 709 12.92 41.96 -7.62
C SER A 709 13.41 41.85 -9.06
N VAL A 710 12.80 42.62 -9.96
CA VAL A 710 13.22 42.75 -11.36
C VAL A 710 14.07 44.02 -11.48
N TRP A 711 15.33 43.87 -11.87
CA TRP A 711 16.30 44.95 -11.99
C TRP A 711 16.63 45.23 -13.45
N ASP A 712 16.79 46.50 -13.77
CA ASP A 712 17.50 46.93 -14.98
C ASP A 712 18.90 47.40 -14.56
N LEU A 713 19.93 46.65 -14.99
CA LEU A 713 21.32 46.94 -14.64
C LEU A 713 21.85 48.19 -15.35
N LEU A 714 21.28 48.57 -16.50
CA LEU A 714 21.71 49.78 -17.23
C LEU A 714 21.30 51.04 -16.49
N SER A 715 20.13 51.02 -15.84
CA SER A 715 19.63 52.15 -15.05
C SER A 715 19.92 52.03 -13.55
N SER A 716 20.50 50.89 -13.10
CA SER A 716 20.76 50.56 -11.69
C SER A 716 19.53 50.72 -10.80
N LYS A 717 18.35 50.35 -11.30
CA LYS A 717 17.07 50.51 -10.60
C LYS A 717 16.24 49.24 -10.60
N VAL A 718 15.47 49.07 -9.52
CA VAL A 718 14.39 48.09 -9.44
C VAL A 718 13.24 48.58 -10.32
N ILE A 719 12.87 47.78 -11.30
CA ILE A 719 11.72 48.01 -12.18
C ILE A 719 10.44 47.61 -11.43
N HIS A 720 10.45 46.42 -10.81
CA HIS A 720 9.30 45.86 -10.09
C HIS A 720 9.72 45.00 -8.90
N LYS A 721 8.88 44.98 -7.85
CA LYS A 721 8.94 44.02 -6.74
C LYS A 721 7.67 43.18 -6.74
N ILE A 722 7.83 41.87 -6.59
CA ILE A 722 6.76 40.88 -6.65
C ILE A 722 6.80 40.08 -5.34
N PRO A 723 5.76 40.17 -4.49
CA PRO A 723 5.71 39.36 -3.26
C PRO A 723 5.54 37.89 -3.63
N ALA A 724 6.49 37.05 -3.21
CA ALA A 724 6.52 35.63 -3.59
C ALA A 724 6.41 34.71 -2.39
N HIS A 725 7.36 34.79 -1.46
CA HIS A 725 7.45 33.93 -0.28
C HIS A 725 7.24 34.73 0.99
N SER A 726 6.82 34.04 2.05
CA SER A 726 6.69 34.59 3.42
C SER A 726 8.00 34.55 4.23
N GLY A 727 9.06 34.00 3.64
CA GLY A 727 10.42 34.04 4.14
C GLY A 727 11.42 34.09 2.98
N ALA A 728 12.71 34.11 3.30
CA ALA A 728 13.77 34.31 2.31
C ALA A 728 13.68 33.34 1.11
N VAL A 729 13.85 33.87 -0.10
CA VAL A 729 13.94 33.07 -1.33
C VAL A 729 15.34 32.48 -1.39
N THR A 730 15.47 31.16 -1.26
CA THR A 730 16.77 30.48 -1.14
C THR A 730 17.33 30.04 -2.48
N CYS A 731 16.47 29.75 -3.45
CA CYS A 731 16.88 29.28 -4.76
C CYS A 731 15.86 29.68 -5.84
N MET A 732 16.35 29.75 -7.06
CA MET A 732 15.57 30.07 -8.25
C MET A 732 16.10 29.24 -9.41
N TRP A 733 15.18 28.71 -10.22
CA TRP A 733 15.50 28.04 -11.46
C TRP A 733 14.61 28.59 -12.57
N MET A 734 15.20 28.73 -13.76
CA MET A 734 14.49 29.17 -14.95
C MET A 734 14.85 28.24 -16.10
N ASN A 735 13.85 27.85 -16.88
CA ASN A 735 14.08 27.00 -18.05
C ASN A 735 14.78 27.78 -19.18
N GLU A 736 15.38 27.07 -20.14
CA GLU A 736 16.11 27.69 -21.26
C GLU A 736 15.25 28.65 -22.09
N GLN A 737 13.95 28.37 -22.22
CA GLN A 737 13.00 29.22 -22.94
C GLN A 737 12.56 30.45 -22.14
N CYS A 738 13.00 30.59 -20.88
CA CYS A 738 12.61 31.66 -19.96
C CYS A 738 11.09 31.77 -19.70
N SER A 739 10.32 30.74 -20.07
CA SER A 739 8.86 30.67 -19.97
C SER A 739 8.37 30.17 -18.62
N THR A 740 9.26 29.62 -17.80
CA THR A 740 8.91 28.99 -16.53
C THR A 740 10.00 29.27 -15.52
N ILE A 741 9.58 29.82 -14.38
CA ILE A 741 10.46 30.12 -13.25
C ILE A 741 9.92 29.38 -12.04
N ILE A 742 10.82 28.78 -11.27
CA ILE A 742 10.53 28.07 -10.03
C ILE A 742 11.33 28.73 -8.92
N THR A 743 10.64 29.10 -7.83
CA THR A 743 11.28 29.67 -6.64
C THR A 743 11.02 28.79 -5.43
N GLY A 744 12.05 28.63 -4.60
CA GLY A 744 11.97 27.92 -3.32
C GLY A 744 12.33 28.85 -2.17
N GLY A 745 11.56 28.79 -1.08
CA GLY A 745 11.74 29.65 0.08
C GLY A 745 11.87 28.89 1.41
N VAL A 746 12.37 29.60 2.43
CA VAL A 746 12.47 29.11 3.82
C VAL A 746 11.10 28.74 4.40
N ASP A 747 10.02 29.29 3.83
CA ASP A 747 8.64 29.00 4.18
C ASP A 747 8.13 27.62 3.73
N LYS A 748 9.02 26.77 3.18
CA LYS A 748 8.74 25.42 2.67
C LYS A 748 7.74 25.41 1.51
N GLN A 749 7.65 26.52 0.78
CA GLN A 749 6.85 26.63 -0.42
C GLN A 749 7.74 26.51 -1.66
N ILE A 750 7.20 25.85 -2.68
CA ILE A 750 7.72 25.87 -4.05
C ILE A 750 6.65 26.55 -4.90
N ILE A 751 7.07 27.61 -5.60
CA ILE A 751 6.16 28.43 -6.40
C ILE A 751 6.57 28.37 -7.86
N LEU A 752 5.57 28.10 -8.72
CA LEU A 752 5.71 28.09 -10.17
C LEU A 752 5.17 29.39 -10.76
N TRP A 753 6.02 30.08 -11.51
CA TRP A 753 5.72 31.35 -12.16
C TRP A 753 5.77 31.22 -13.67
N LYS A 754 4.86 31.92 -14.33
CA LYS A 754 4.89 32.13 -15.79
C LYS A 754 4.84 33.62 -16.12
N PRO A 755 5.68 34.10 -17.05
CA PRO A 755 5.51 35.43 -17.62
C PRO A 755 4.16 35.49 -18.37
N GLU A 756 3.33 36.48 -18.08
CA GLU A 756 2.12 36.74 -18.87
C GLU A 756 2.52 37.44 -20.18
N TYR A 757 2.18 36.80 -21.31
CA TYR A 757 2.45 37.30 -22.66
C TYR A 757 1.32 38.16 -23.22
#